data_AF-A0A8G1W2R6-F1
#
_entry.id   AF-A0A8G1W2R6-F1
#
_cell.length_a   1.000
_cell.length_b   1.000
_cell.length_c   1.000
_cell.angle_alpha   90.00
_cell.angle_beta   90.00
_cell.angle_gamma   90.00
#
_symmetry.space_group_name_H-M   'P 1'
#
loop_
_entity.id
_entity.type
_entity.pdbx_description
1 polymer ?
#
loop_
_entity_poly.entity_id
_entity_poly.type
_entity_poly.pdbx_seq_one_letter_code
_entity_poly.pdbx_strand_id
1 'polypeptide(L)'
;MTVTIDSLPAELRKQISLLVLDHSWHDLSALSQASRTWHNVAAPQLYMDLRIKFHDLTSLQHDVSEFYTDGLGRQYLRYARKLDLLCLAKPTWINTQKAKDLWKQKNWYNEFISFKPRAAEDGFLSGILTEFHDKDLLFLRAFNYVVVNTFPTVILKALQQFHPTCRLNIWTSQCPSIDIDGLGRSCKLVRKEARRPFDLRILRAPTLHTLKVVYTMGLHPREWRWIHLDEPMPLIFTAPNLKHLIIDDKREGRDNPIEIVKEEWEDFISFYSKLVPVAPATYSLESLSFRSDGAGLAQEQILLRVSTITDLSRLRSLEIGVYSEPELLAQVAARLTGLERLYIKMVPRSNGVRRGVAPDREEMIAAVRAFRPLKYLRLISLRSFSSLDRIVSHHGRALKGLSLEASYRQRQQPDDEGHKYPVNDGEQLRYLARLCPELEELHLPLLRTGGDARECDLYRAIGQWSHLRQVVLDLDCDPRVAGVADERDVLGDLTCLREILHNAAIDEALAAGIFKLMCSGQANESLKQVRVNLLSLGIIFPQSLVNVLRQISQSFLVTRPGLPPTAELQVQAVGTVAWQLWHEWILVDDPSMRTPPPVQQILEEWWPLNSDRNRSKSWEEIPLLVKSFPLEAGIERDSDARDNRGSSIGDASS
;
A
#
# COMPACT_ATOMS: atom_id res chain seq x y z
N MET A 1 -7.84 -41.96 29.92
CA MET A 1 -7.39 -41.72 28.53
C MET A 1 -6.76 -40.34 28.47
N THR A 2 -5.58 -40.20 27.88
CA THR A 2 -4.97 -38.89 27.60
C THR A 2 -5.64 -38.29 26.36
N VAL A 3 -6.27 -37.13 26.52
CA VAL A 3 -6.91 -36.39 25.42
C VAL A 3 -5.80 -35.71 24.62
N THR A 4 -5.41 -36.31 23.50
CA THR A 4 -4.43 -35.71 22.57
C THR A 4 -5.08 -34.60 21.75
N ILE A 5 -4.29 -33.65 21.23
CA ILE A 5 -4.84 -32.54 20.43
C ILE A 5 -5.48 -33.04 19.12
N ASP A 6 -5.04 -34.19 18.59
CA ASP A 6 -5.69 -34.91 17.49
C ASP A 6 -7.10 -35.42 17.81
N SER A 7 -7.44 -35.67 19.08
CA SER A 7 -8.77 -36.15 19.48
C SER A 7 -9.84 -35.06 19.53
N LEU A 8 -9.47 -33.78 19.32
CA LEU A 8 -10.41 -32.66 19.29
C LEU A 8 -11.43 -32.76 18.12
N PRO A 9 -12.68 -32.30 18.31
CA PRO A 9 -13.66 -32.15 17.24
C PRO A 9 -13.13 -31.39 16.01
N ALA A 10 -13.57 -31.79 14.82
CA ALA A 10 -13.08 -31.23 13.55
C ALA A 10 -13.25 -29.71 13.43
N GLU A 11 -14.35 -29.14 13.94
CA GLU A 11 -14.59 -27.70 13.89
C GLU A 11 -13.67 -26.93 14.85
N LEU A 12 -13.31 -27.48 16.02
CA LEU A 12 -12.32 -26.88 16.92
C LEU A 12 -10.91 -26.95 16.31
N ARG A 13 -10.52 -28.07 15.70
CA ARG A 13 -9.24 -28.16 14.97
C ARG A 13 -9.18 -27.14 13.82
N LYS A 14 -10.28 -26.93 13.11
CA LYS A 14 -10.41 -25.92 12.05
C LYS A 14 -10.31 -24.49 12.58
N GLN A 15 -10.92 -24.18 13.72
CA GLN A 15 -10.72 -22.89 14.40
C GLN A 15 -9.28 -22.69 14.84
N ILE A 16 -8.62 -23.72 15.40
CA ILE A 16 -7.19 -23.69 15.74
C ILE A 16 -6.35 -23.43 14.49
N SER A 17 -6.57 -24.13 13.37
CA SER A 17 -5.83 -23.89 12.12
C SER A 17 -6.04 -22.49 11.52
N LEU A 18 -7.22 -21.89 11.70
CA LEU A 18 -7.47 -20.49 11.30
C LEU A 18 -6.73 -19.51 12.23
N LEU A 19 -6.81 -19.71 13.55
CA LEU A 19 -6.08 -18.89 14.53
C LEU A 19 -4.57 -18.97 14.30
N VAL A 20 -4.03 -20.17 14.04
CA VAL A 20 -2.60 -20.34 13.71
C VAL A 20 -2.26 -19.67 12.38
N LEU A 21 -3.11 -19.73 11.34
CA LEU A 21 -2.89 -18.98 10.09
C LEU A 21 -2.78 -17.47 10.32
N ASP A 22 -3.66 -16.92 11.15
CA ASP A 22 -3.70 -15.48 11.47
C ASP A 22 -2.46 -15.00 12.25
N HIS A 23 -1.65 -15.92 12.81
CA HIS A 23 -0.37 -15.63 13.47
C HIS A 23 0.84 -15.97 12.59
N SER A 24 0.91 -17.18 12.02
CA SER A 24 2.06 -17.67 11.27
C SER A 24 1.68 -18.77 10.26
N TRP A 25 2.00 -18.53 8.98
CA TRP A 25 1.91 -19.56 7.92
C TRP A 25 2.89 -20.71 8.15
N HIS A 26 4.07 -20.44 8.72
CA HIS A 26 5.07 -21.47 9.00
C HIS A 26 4.60 -22.44 10.09
N ASP A 27 3.95 -21.92 11.13
CA ASP A 27 3.43 -22.71 12.24
C ASP A 27 2.28 -23.58 11.77
N LEU A 28 1.41 -23.06 10.89
CA LEU A 28 0.37 -23.86 10.25
C LEU A 28 0.95 -24.93 9.31
N SER A 29 2.04 -24.63 8.61
CA SER A 29 2.74 -25.57 7.74
C SER A 29 3.35 -26.72 8.57
N ALA A 30 3.99 -26.42 9.70
CA ALA A 30 4.49 -27.41 10.65
C ALA A 30 3.34 -28.24 11.27
N LEU A 31 2.24 -27.58 11.68
CA LEU A 31 1.04 -28.26 12.19
C LEU A 31 0.44 -29.22 11.14
N SER A 32 0.45 -28.85 9.85
CA SER A 32 -0.02 -29.72 8.76
C SER A 32 0.84 -30.98 8.54
N GLN A 33 2.08 -31.00 9.07
CA GLN A 33 3.00 -32.14 9.01
C GLN A 33 2.91 -33.02 10.26
N ALA A 34 2.39 -32.49 11.38
CA ALA A 34 2.34 -33.19 12.67
C ALA A 34 1.42 -34.44 12.67
N SER A 35 0.33 -34.43 11.91
CA SER A 35 -0.50 -35.62 11.69
C SER A 35 -1.33 -35.54 10.41
N ARG A 36 -1.76 -36.70 9.88
CA ARG A 36 -2.71 -36.76 8.74
C ARG A 36 -4.02 -36.02 9.04
N THR A 37 -4.43 -35.97 10.30
CA THR A 37 -5.65 -35.28 10.75
C THR A 37 -5.48 -33.77 10.65
N TRP A 38 -4.33 -33.25 11.10
CA TRP A 38 -3.99 -31.83 10.96
C TRP A 38 -3.72 -31.45 9.51
N HIS A 39 -3.06 -32.30 8.72
CA HIS A 39 -2.92 -32.11 7.27
C HIS A 39 -4.28 -31.85 6.60
N ASN A 40 -5.27 -32.70 6.86
CA ASN A 40 -6.60 -32.57 6.27
C ASN A 40 -7.35 -31.28 6.67
N VAL A 41 -6.96 -30.62 7.76
CA VAL A 41 -7.58 -29.38 8.27
C VAL A 41 -6.79 -28.13 7.84
N ALA A 42 -5.46 -28.21 7.85
CA ALA A 42 -4.54 -27.12 7.54
C ALA A 42 -4.28 -26.95 6.03
N ALA A 43 -4.15 -28.05 5.26
CA ALA A 43 -3.91 -27.98 3.81
C ALA A 43 -4.99 -27.20 3.04
N PRO A 44 -6.31 -27.32 3.35
CA PRO A 44 -7.35 -26.44 2.80
C PRO A 44 -7.15 -24.93 3.01
N GLN A 45 -6.33 -24.52 3.98
CA GLN A 45 -6.00 -23.12 4.26
C GLN A 45 -4.64 -22.73 3.65
N LEU A 46 -3.60 -23.56 3.87
CA LEU A 46 -2.24 -23.35 3.36
C LEU A 46 -2.18 -23.21 1.83
N TYR A 47 -3.02 -24.00 1.14
CA TYR A 47 -3.06 -24.07 -0.34
C TYR A 47 -4.36 -23.49 -0.91
N MET A 48 -5.04 -22.59 -0.17
CA MET A 48 -6.26 -21.92 -0.64
C MET A 48 -5.99 -20.92 -1.77
N ASP A 49 -4.87 -20.20 -1.68
CA ASP A 49 -4.46 -19.17 -2.63
C ASP A 49 -3.39 -19.75 -3.58
N LEU A 50 -3.82 -20.17 -4.77
CA LEU A 50 -2.90 -20.58 -5.84
C LEU A 50 -2.35 -19.33 -6.52
N ARG A 51 -1.02 -19.27 -6.69
CA ARG A 51 -0.35 -18.15 -7.36
C ARG A 51 0.71 -18.61 -8.35
N ILE A 52 0.66 -18.08 -9.55
CA ILE A 52 1.59 -18.37 -10.65
C ILE A 52 2.23 -17.05 -11.08
N LYS A 53 3.57 -16.99 -11.13
CA LYS A 53 4.33 -15.77 -11.45
C LYS A 53 5.19 -16.03 -12.68
N PHE A 54 4.96 -15.32 -13.78
CA PHE A 54 5.71 -15.51 -15.02
C PHE A 54 6.23 -14.19 -15.58
N HIS A 55 7.12 -14.29 -16.56
CA HIS A 55 7.65 -13.13 -17.28
C HIS A 55 7.78 -13.35 -18.80
N ASP A 56 7.61 -14.59 -19.26
CA ASP A 56 7.54 -15.03 -20.65
C ASP A 56 6.74 -16.34 -20.74
N LEU A 57 6.51 -16.85 -21.96
CA LEU A 57 5.76 -18.09 -22.16
C LEU A 57 6.45 -19.31 -21.51
N THR A 58 7.78 -19.36 -21.51
CA THR A 58 8.55 -20.51 -21.00
C THR A 58 8.48 -20.62 -19.48
N SER A 59 8.61 -19.50 -18.76
CA SER A 59 8.39 -19.43 -17.30
C SER A 59 6.95 -19.79 -16.93
N LEU A 60 5.96 -19.38 -17.75
CA LEU A 60 4.56 -19.78 -17.54
C LEU A 60 4.33 -21.28 -17.77
N GLN A 61 4.92 -21.85 -18.82
CA GLN A 61 4.85 -23.30 -19.11
C GLN A 61 5.52 -24.12 -18.01
N HIS A 62 6.68 -23.68 -17.51
CA HIS A 62 7.38 -24.29 -16.38
C HIS A 62 6.48 -24.32 -15.13
N ASP A 63 5.99 -23.17 -14.66
CA ASP A 63 5.22 -23.09 -13.42
C ASP A 63 3.84 -23.76 -13.53
N VAL A 64 3.29 -23.92 -14.75
CA VAL A 64 2.05 -24.69 -14.96
C VAL A 64 2.30 -26.19 -15.09
N SER A 65 3.52 -26.63 -15.46
CA SER A 65 3.86 -28.07 -15.57
C SER A 65 3.71 -28.83 -14.24
N GLU A 66 3.92 -28.15 -13.11
CA GLU A 66 3.71 -28.66 -11.74
C GLU A 66 2.27 -29.11 -11.44
N PHE A 67 1.29 -28.75 -12.28
CA PHE A 67 -0.11 -29.12 -12.08
C PHE A 67 -0.59 -30.27 -12.98
N TYR A 68 0.21 -30.69 -13.97
CA TYR A 68 -0.09 -31.86 -14.82
C TYR A 68 0.07 -33.18 -14.03
N THR A 69 -0.14 -34.32 -14.69
CA THR A 69 -0.29 -35.64 -14.03
C THR A 69 0.84 -36.01 -13.07
N ASP A 70 2.06 -35.59 -13.39
CA ASP A 70 3.31 -36.03 -12.75
C ASP A 70 3.92 -34.92 -11.87
N GLY A 71 3.31 -33.72 -11.84
CA GLY A 71 3.77 -32.55 -11.09
C GLY A 71 3.39 -32.59 -9.61
N LEU A 72 4.26 -32.03 -8.75
CA LEU A 72 4.06 -32.05 -7.29
C LEU A 72 2.96 -31.06 -6.84
N GLY A 73 2.72 -30.01 -7.63
CA GLY A 73 1.65 -29.04 -7.41
C GLY A 73 0.23 -29.61 -7.52
N ARG A 74 0.01 -30.62 -8.37
CA ARG A 74 -1.32 -31.16 -8.69
C ARG A 74 -2.15 -31.55 -7.46
N GLN A 75 -1.53 -32.23 -6.49
CA GLN A 75 -2.19 -32.73 -5.28
C GLN A 75 -2.81 -31.63 -4.38
N TYR A 76 -2.45 -30.36 -4.61
CA TYR A 76 -2.92 -29.20 -3.86
C TYR A 76 -4.07 -28.46 -4.56
N LEU A 77 -4.32 -28.67 -5.86
CA LEU A 77 -5.37 -27.99 -6.64
C LEU A 77 -6.76 -28.09 -5.98
N ARG A 78 -7.09 -29.27 -5.45
CA ARG A 78 -8.33 -29.54 -4.70
C ARG A 78 -8.60 -28.60 -3.53
N TYR A 79 -7.56 -27.92 -3.00
CA TYR A 79 -7.66 -26.93 -1.93
C TYR A 79 -7.82 -25.49 -2.45
N ALA A 80 -7.37 -25.19 -3.67
CA ALA A 80 -7.38 -23.84 -4.22
C ALA A 80 -8.80 -23.27 -4.35
N ARG A 81 -9.01 -22.05 -3.84
CA ARG A 81 -10.26 -21.27 -3.93
C ARG A 81 -10.04 -19.89 -4.55
N LYS A 82 -8.79 -19.46 -4.69
CA LYS A 82 -8.39 -18.21 -5.34
C LYS A 82 -7.20 -18.51 -6.26
N LEU A 83 -7.20 -17.92 -7.45
CA LEU A 83 -6.11 -18.01 -8.42
C LEU A 83 -5.63 -16.61 -8.79
N ASP A 84 -4.39 -16.34 -8.43
CA ASP A 84 -3.62 -15.17 -8.87
C ASP A 84 -2.57 -15.61 -9.90
N LEU A 85 -2.80 -15.42 -11.20
CA LEU A 85 -1.67 -15.36 -12.15
C LEU A 85 -0.99 -13.98 -12.01
N LEU A 86 0.24 -13.76 -12.49
CA LEU A 86 0.87 -12.42 -12.59
C LEU A 86 1.96 -12.44 -13.70
N CYS A 87 1.89 -11.55 -14.71
CA CYS A 87 3.06 -11.26 -15.56
C CYS A 87 3.79 -10.07 -14.98
N LEU A 88 5.00 -10.35 -14.53
CA LEU A 88 5.94 -9.38 -14.05
C LEU A 88 7.00 -9.21 -15.15
N ALA A 89 7.37 -7.97 -15.48
CA ALA A 89 8.46 -7.76 -16.43
C ALA A 89 9.73 -8.43 -15.90
N LYS A 90 10.36 -9.32 -16.69
CA LYS A 90 11.60 -10.00 -16.29
C LYS A 90 12.65 -8.95 -15.95
N PRO A 91 13.09 -8.82 -14.68
CA PRO A 91 14.07 -7.80 -14.36
C PRO A 91 15.43 -8.32 -14.82
N THR A 92 16.13 -7.50 -15.60
CA THR A 92 17.43 -7.80 -16.21
C THR A 92 18.53 -8.11 -15.18
N TRP A 93 18.31 -7.74 -13.91
CA TRP A 93 19.21 -7.96 -12.79
C TRP A 93 19.05 -9.31 -12.06
N ILE A 94 17.99 -10.09 -12.32
CA ILE A 94 17.74 -11.37 -11.60
C ILE A 94 18.55 -12.51 -12.21
N ASN A 95 19.87 -12.39 -12.05
CA ASN A 95 20.87 -13.33 -12.55
C ASN A 95 21.43 -14.20 -11.41
N THR A 96 21.58 -13.65 -10.20
CA THR A 96 21.98 -14.41 -8.99
C THR A 96 20.90 -15.41 -8.59
N GLN A 97 21.28 -16.51 -7.93
CA GLN A 97 20.32 -17.48 -7.41
C GLN A 97 19.52 -16.89 -6.23
N LYS A 98 20.19 -16.15 -5.36
CA LYS A 98 19.62 -15.41 -4.22
C LYS A 98 18.47 -14.48 -4.67
N ALA A 99 18.68 -13.66 -5.70
CA ALA A 99 17.62 -12.81 -6.25
C ALA A 99 16.43 -13.60 -6.82
N LYS A 100 16.66 -14.76 -7.47
CA LYS A 100 15.58 -15.61 -8.00
C LYS A 100 14.70 -16.16 -6.88
N ASP A 101 15.30 -16.66 -5.81
CA ASP A 101 14.55 -17.26 -4.71
C ASP A 101 13.84 -16.20 -3.84
N LEU A 102 14.47 -15.04 -3.62
CA LEU A 102 13.80 -13.90 -3.00
C LEU A 102 12.62 -13.38 -3.85
N TRP A 103 12.75 -13.38 -5.19
CA TRP A 103 11.67 -12.97 -6.10
C TRP A 103 10.46 -13.93 -6.07
N LYS A 104 10.74 -15.23 -5.93
CA LYS A 104 9.70 -16.25 -5.64
C LYS A 104 9.03 -15.98 -4.29
N GLN A 105 9.77 -15.59 -3.26
CA GLN A 105 9.22 -15.27 -1.93
C GLN A 105 8.42 -13.96 -1.87
N LYS A 106 8.85 -12.88 -2.57
CA LYS A 106 8.22 -11.55 -2.44
C LYS A 106 6.73 -11.56 -2.81
N ASN A 107 5.92 -10.91 -1.99
CA ASN A 107 4.49 -10.73 -2.23
C ASN A 107 4.22 -9.51 -3.14
N TRP A 108 4.48 -9.67 -4.45
CA TRP A 108 4.32 -8.64 -5.49
C TRP A 108 2.97 -7.93 -5.52
N TYR A 109 1.91 -8.57 -5.00
CA TYR A 109 0.59 -7.98 -4.78
C TYR A 109 0.68 -6.61 -4.06
N ASN A 110 1.56 -6.47 -3.06
CA ASN A 110 1.70 -5.24 -2.28
C ASN A 110 2.40 -4.08 -3.01
N GLU A 111 2.91 -4.28 -4.23
CA GLU A 111 3.76 -3.33 -4.94
C GLU A 111 3.09 -2.74 -6.18
N PHE A 112 2.23 -3.52 -6.85
CA PHE A 112 1.33 -3.00 -7.88
C PHE A 112 0.05 -2.38 -7.29
N ILE A 113 -0.28 -2.71 -6.04
CA ILE A 113 -1.50 -2.27 -5.34
C ILE A 113 -1.15 -1.51 -4.06
N SER A 114 -1.23 -0.18 -4.12
CA SER A 114 -1.51 0.60 -2.91
C SER A 114 -2.98 0.42 -2.55
N PHE A 115 -3.28 0.32 -1.25
CA PHE A 115 -4.58 -0.02 -0.66
C PHE A 115 -5.08 -1.46 -0.91
N LYS A 116 -5.63 -2.09 0.13
CA LYS A 116 -6.54 -3.23 -0.05
C LYS A 116 -7.89 -2.70 -0.53
N PRO A 117 -8.28 -3.04 -1.76
CA PRO A 117 -9.44 -3.91 -1.91
C PRO A 117 -9.04 -5.38 -1.77
N ARG A 118 -9.88 -6.18 -1.08
CA ARG A 118 -9.75 -7.65 -1.13
C ARG A 118 -10.41 -8.14 -2.43
N ALA A 119 -9.66 -8.94 -3.20
CA ALA A 119 -10.01 -9.61 -4.46
C ALA A 119 -9.80 -8.81 -5.77
N ALA A 120 -8.63 -9.00 -6.43
CA ALA A 120 -8.38 -9.10 -7.89
C ALA A 120 -6.86 -9.48 -8.18
N GLU A 121 -6.25 -9.39 -9.42
CA GLU A 121 -4.92 -9.97 -10.00
C GLU A 121 -4.54 -11.50 -10.22
N ASP A 122 -4.40 -12.26 -11.36
CA ASP A 122 -4.48 -12.20 -12.88
C ASP A 122 -4.96 -13.52 -13.64
N GLY A 123 -5.12 -13.50 -14.99
CA GLY A 123 -5.03 -14.60 -16.00
C GLY A 123 -4.25 -14.38 -17.35
N PHE A 124 -3.60 -15.39 -17.98
CA PHE A 124 -2.99 -15.29 -19.35
C PHE A 124 -3.18 -16.51 -20.28
N LEU A 125 -3.79 -17.58 -19.78
CA LEU A 125 -3.65 -18.94 -20.30
C LEU A 125 -4.70 -19.33 -21.35
N SER A 126 -4.68 -18.74 -22.56
CA SER A 126 -5.67 -19.04 -23.62
C SER A 126 -5.47 -20.36 -24.39
N GLY A 127 -4.52 -21.21 -23.98
CA GLY A 127 -4.27 -22.52 -24.62
C GLY A 127 -3.88 -23.66 -23.67
N ILE A 128 -3.37 -23.33 -22.47
CA ILE A 128 -2.87 -24.31 -21.50
C ILE A 128 -3.94 -24.67 -20.44
N LEU A 129 -4.86 -23.74 -20.09
CA LEU A 129 -5.94 -24.05 -19.13
C LEU A 129 -6.96 -25.08 -19.66
N THR A 130 -7.06 -25.25 -20.97
CA THR A 130 -7.99 -26.20 -21.60
C THR A 130 -7.55 -27.67 -21.53
N GLU A 131 -6.30 -27.95 -21.16
CA GLU A 131 -5.79 -29.33 -21.00
C GLU A 131 -5.99 -29.90 -19.58
N PHE A 132 -6.41 -29.07 -18.62
CA PHE A 132 -6.76 -29.52 -17.27
C PHE A 132 -8.11 -30.26 -17.26
N HIS A 133 -8.07 -31.52 -17.69
CA HIS A 133 -9.21 -32.42 -17.68
C HIS A 133 -9.69 -32.75 -16.26
N ASP A 134 -10.74 -32.03 -15.88
CA ASP A 134 -11.83 -32.48 -15.00
C ASP A 134 -11.52 -32.58 -13.47
N LYS A 135 -12.53 -32.22 -12.67
CA LYS A 135 -12.66 -32.42 -11.19
C LYS A 135 -11.61 -31.85 -10.21
N ASP A 136 -10.38 -31.49 -10.58
CA ASP A 136 -9.37 -31.09 -9.58
C ASP A 136 -9.52 -29.64 -9.03
N LEU A 137 -10.23 -28.73 -9.72
CA LEU A 137 -10.41 -27.29 -9.32
C LEU A 137 -11.87 -26.87 -8.99
N LEU A 138 -12.73 -27.80 -8.55
CA LEU A 138 -14.20 -27.66 -8.43
C LEU A 138 -14.78 -26.44 -7.68
N PHE A 139 -13.99 -25.63 -6.97
CA PHE A 139 -14.50 -24.61 -6.04
C PHE A 139 -13.78 -23.25 -6.13
N LEU A 140 -13.31 -22.85 -7.32
CA LEU A 140 -12.69 -21.53 -7.51
C LEU A 140 -13.71 -20.40 -7.25
N ARG A 141 -13.41 -19.51 -6.30
CA ARG A 141 -14.27 -18.41 -5.83
C ARG A 141 -13.86 -17.04 -6.36
N ALA A 142 -12.58 -16.84 -6.64
CA ALA A 142 -12.04 -15.62 -7.25
C ALA A 142 -10.95 -15.97 -8.26
N PHE A 143 -11.04 -15.36 -9.44
CA PHE A 143 -10.05 -15.41 -10.50
C PHE A 143 -9.75 -13.98 -10.90
N ASN A 144 -8.48 -13.65 -10.87
CA ASN A 144 -8.03 -12.30 -10.64
C ASN A 144 -7.40 -11.72 -11.97
N TYR A 145 -6.95 -10.44 -12.04
CA TYR A 145 -6.60 -9.51 -13.19
C TYR A 145 -5.34 -8.56 -13.32
N VAL A 146 -4.02 -8.83 -13.10
CA VAL A 146 -2.88 -8.04 -13.73
C VAL A 146 -1.79 -8.85 -14.46
N VAL A 147 -1.82 -8.72 -15.78
CA VAL A 147 -0.76 -9.00 -16.75
C VAL A 147 -0.77 -7.84 -17.72
N VAL A 148 0.39 -7.40 -18.21
CA VAL A 148 0.56 -6.25 -19.12
C VAL A 148 -0.37 -6.25 -20.35
N ASN A 149 -0.93 -7.39 -20.76
CA ASN A 149 -1.84 -7.51 -21.91
C ASN A 149 -3.32 -7.45 -21.52
N THR A 150 -4.15 -7.09 -22.50
CA THR A 150 -5.61 -7.11 -22.50
C THR A 150 -6.22 -8.44 -22.07
N PHE A 151 -7.33 -8.40 -21.32
CA PHE A 151 -8.03 -9.61 -20.87
C PHE A 151 -8.53 -10.46 -22.05
N PRO A 152 -8.13 -11.74 -22.18
CA PRO A 152 -8.52 -12.57 -23.32
C PRO A 152 -9.85 -13.30 -23.08
N THR A 153 -10.81 -13.14 -24.01
CA THR A 153 -12.15 -13.77 -23.98
C THR A 153 -12.13 -15.29 -23.73
N VAL A 154 -11.07 -15.99 -24.12
CA VAL A 154 -10.92 -17.44 -23.91
C VAL A 154 -10.93 -17.79 -22.42
N ILE A 155 -10.30 -16.97 -21.57
CA ILE A 155 -10.32 -17.17 -20.11
C ILE A 155 -11.73 -16.91 -19.56
N LEU A 156 -12.44 -15.90 -20.05
CA LEU A 156 -13.84 -15.67 -19.65
C LEU A 156 -14.72 -16.88 -20.01
N LYS A 157 -14.56 -17.45 -21.21
CA LYS A 157 -15.29 -18.66 -21.61
C LYS A 157 -14.97 -19.85 -20.71
N ALA A 158 -13.69 -20.06 -20.38
CA ALA A 158 -13.28 -21.12 -19.45
C ALA A 158 -13.88 -20.92 -18.04
N LEU A 159 -13.85 -19.69 -17.51
CA LEU A 159 -14.49 -19.36 -16.23
C LEU A 159 -16.01 -19.58 -16.28
N GLN A 160 -16.69 -19.17 -17.36
CA GLN A 160 -18.12 -19.41 -17.53
C GLN A 160 -18.47 -20.90 -17.63
N GLN A 161 -17.61 -21.71 -18.27
CA GLN A 161 -17.82 -23.14 -18.45
C GLN A 161 -17.55 -23.97 -17.19
N PHE A 162 -16.44 -23.70 -16.49
CA PHE A 162 -15.97 -24.54 -15.39
C PHE A 162 -16.21 -23.94 -13.99
N HIS A 163 -16.28 -22.61 -13.88
CA HIS A 163 -16.40 -21.90 -12.60
C HIS A 163 -17.41 -20.73 -12.66
N PRO A 164 -18.68 -20.95 -13.05
CA PRO A 164 -19.64 -19.88 -13.33
C PRO A 164 -19.97 -18.95 -12.16
N THR A 165 -19.63 -19.33 -10.92
CA THR A 165 -19.78 -18.51 -9.70
C THR A 165 -18.49 -17.81 -9.26
N CYS A 166 -17.40 -17.97 -10.01
CA CYS A 166 -16.10 -17.39 -9.67
C CYS A 166 -16.07 -15.89 -9.97
N ARG A 167 -15.66 -15.07 -9.00
CA ARG A 167 -15.54 -13.61 -9.19
C ARG A 167 -14.38 -13.32 -10.13
N LEU A 168 -14.70 -12.84 -11.33
CA LEU A 168 -13.78 -12.26 -12.28
C LEU A 168 -13.50 -10.79 -11.92
N ASN A 169 -12.28 -10.36 -12.17
CA ASN A 169 -11.65 -9.30 -11.42
C ASN A 169 -10.49 -8.77 -12.26
N ILE A 170 -10.45 -7.48 -12.60
CA ILE A 170 -9.52 -6.93 -13.60
C ILE A 170 -8.89 -5.61 -13.14
N TRP A 171 -7.56 -5.52 -13.07
CA TRP A 171 -6.83 -4.26 -12.87
C TRP A 171 -5.51 -4.03 -13.65
N THR A 172 -5.21 -4.81 -14.69
CA THR A 172 -4.54 -4.21 -15.87
C THR A 172 -5.55 -3.28 -16.54
N SER A 173 -5.06 -2.12 -17.00
CA SER A 173 -5.89 -1.09 -17.63
C SER A 173 -6.44 -1.58 -18.97
N GLN A 174 -7.73 -1.91 -19.01
CA GLN A 174 -8.43 -2.28 -20.24
C GLN A 174 -8.85 -1.03 -21.01
N CYS A 175 -8.79 -1.04 -22.33
CA CYS A 175 -9.11 0.14 -23.15
C CYS A 175 -10.24 -0.19 -24.13
N PRO A 176 -11.49 0.27 -23.90
CA PRO A 176 -12.63 -0.03 -24.77
C PRO A 176 -12.50 0.50 -26.20
N SER A 177 -11.64 1.50 -26.46
CA SER A 177 -11.47 2.17 -27.76
C SER A 177 -10.55 1.42 -28.73
N ILE A 178 -10.53 0.08 -28.68
CA ILE A 178 -9.63 -0.76 -29.50
C ILE A 178 -10.39 -1.91 -30.19
N ASP A 179 -11.66 -2.14 -29.83
CA ASP A 179 -12.45 -3.34 -30.15
C ASP A 179 -13.43 -3.21 -31.30
N ILE A 180 -13.64 -1.99 -31.77
CA ILE A 180 -14.66 -1.67 -32.76
C ILE A 180 -13.90 -1.23 -34.01
N ASP A 181 -13.93 -2.08 -35.04
CA ASP A 181 -13.31 -1.80 -36.32
C ASP A 181 -13.90 -0.49 -36.89
N GLY A 182 -13.03 0.49 -37.14
CA GLY A 182 -13.41 1.84 -37.56
C GLY A 182 -13.41 2.92 -36.46
N LEU A 183 -13.24 2.57 -35.17
CA LEU A 183 -13.01 3.56 -34.12
C LEU A 183 -11.51 3.75 -33.83
N GLY A 184 -11.11 5.01 -33.72
CA GLY A 184 -9.74 5.44 -33.58
C GLY A 184 -9.15 5.29 -32.18
N ARG A 185 -7.81 5.31 -32.12
CA ARG A 185 -7.03 5.10 -30.90
C ARG A 185 -6.45 6.40 -30.35
N SER A 186 -7.09 6.95 -29.32
CA SER A 186 -6.62 8.19 -28.70
C SER A 186 -5.46 8.01 -27.71
N CYS A 187 -5.07 6.80 -27.27
CA CYS A 187 -4.03 6.62 -26.23
C CYS A 187 -2.86 5.67 -26.61
N LYS A 188 -1.70 5.87 -25.97
CA LYS A 188 -0.45 5.10 -26.21
C LYS A 188 -0.26 3.85 -25.34
N LEU A 189 -1.21 3.49 -24.48
CA LEU A 189 -0.99 2.43 -23.48
C LEU A 189 -0.80 1.03 -24.10
N VAL A 190 -1.42 0.77 -25.24
CA VAL A 190 -1.16 -0.45 -26.02
C VAL A 190 0.21 -0.34 -26.67
N ARG A 191 1.20 -1.00 -26.05
CA ARG A 191 2.49 -1.31 -26.66
C ARG A 191 2.28 -2.10 -27.96
N LYS A 192 3.25 -2.09 -28.88
CA LYS A 192 3.14 -2.76 -30.20
C LYS A 192 2.92 -4.29 -30.11
N GLU A 193 3.19 -4.86 -28.94
CA GLU A 193 3.01 -6.27 -28.58
C GLU A 193 1.55 -6.61 -28.17
N ALA A 194 0.80 -5.66 -27.61
CA ALA A 194 -0.59 -5.85 -27.15
C ALA A 194 -1.59 -5.77 -28.34
N ARG A 195 -1.40 -6.66 -29.32
CA ARG A 195 -2.09 -6.66 -30.62
C ARG A 195 -3.56 -7.10 -30.59
N ARG A 196 -4.12 -7.44 -29.42
CA ARG A 196 -5.52 -7.90 -29.28
C ARG A 196 -6.33 -6.93 -28.39
N PRO A 197 -7.57 -6.60 -28.80
CA PRO A 197 -8.37 -5.59 -28.11
C PRO A 197 -9.19 -6.20 -26.94
N PHE A 198 -9.88 -5.33 -26.18
CA PHE A 198 -10.64 -5.66 -24.96
C PHE A 198 -12.11 -5.99 -25.24
N ASP A 199 -12.36 -7.25 -25.57
CA ASP A 199 -13.67 -7.74 -26.01
C ASP A 199 -14.82 -7.27 -25.10
N LEU A 200 -15.65 -6.34 -25.60
CA LEU A 200 -16.75 -5.72 -24.84
C LEU A 200 -17.78 -6.72 -24.30
N ARG A 201 -17.80 -7.97 -24.78
CA ARG A 201 -18.60 -9.07 -24.18
C ARG A 201 -18.16 -9.40 -22.75
N ILE A 202 -16.93 -9.05 -22.35
CA ILE A 202 -16.42 -9.20 -20.99
C ILE A 202 -17.21 -8.34 -20.00
N LEU A 203 -17.67 -7.16 -20.42
CA LEU A 203 -18.50 -6.28 -19.58
C LEU A 203 -19.83 -6.97 -19.21
N ARG A 204 -20.40 -7.76 -20.12
CA ARG A 204 -21.65 -8.52 -19.90
C ARG A 204 -21.50 -9.75 -19.00
N ALA A 205 -20.31 -10.02 -18.46
CA ALA A 205 -20.07 -11.18 -17.61
C ALA A 205 -20.69 -10.99 -16.20
N PRO A 206 -21.60 -11.88 -15.75
CA PRO A 206 -22.17 -11.79 -14.39
C PRO A 206 -21.13 -12.06 -13.29
N THR A 207 -19.95 -12.55 -13.65
CA THR A 207 -18.82 -12.79 -12.76
C THR A 207 -17.95 -11.55 -12.54
N LEU A 208 -18.05 -10.50 -13.35
CA LEU A 208 -17.16 -9.34 -13.30
C LEU A 208 -17.47 -8.43 -12.09
N HIS A 209 -16.54 -8.36 -11.14
CA HIS A 209 -16.62 -7.61 -9.88
C HIS A 209 -15.68 -6.40 -9.84
N THR A 210 -14.47 -6.52 -10.40
CA THR A 210 -13.46 -5.44 -10.45
C THR A 210 -13.07 -5.18 -11.90
N LEU A 211 -12.91 -3.91 -12.30
CA LEU A 211 -12.40 -3.51 -13.61
C LEU A 211 -11.55 -2.24 -13.52
N LYS A 212 -10.33 -2.25 -14.05
CA LYS A 212 -9.54 -1.05 -14.37
C LYS A 212 -9.69 -0.72 -15.85
N VAL A 213 -9.99 0.54 -16.13
CA VAL A 213 -10.21 1.07 -17.47
C VAL A 213 -9.26 2.22 -17.74
N VAL A 214 -8.81 2.33 -18.99
CA VAL A 214 -8.16 3.53 -19.50
C VAL A 214 -9.23 4.59 -19.76
N TYR A 215 -9.02 5.80 -19.25
CA TYR A 215 -9.83 6.95 -19.61
C TYR A 215 -8.93 7.97 -20.31
N THR A 216 -9.20 8.23 -21.58
CA THR A 216 -8.36 9.15 -22.37
C THR A 216 -8.92 10.57 -22.33
N MET A 217 -8.02 11.53 -22.16
CA MET A 217 -8.30 12.95 -22.33
C MET A 217 -7.19 13.63 -23.13
N GLY A 218 -7.55 14.64 -23.91
CA GLY A 218 -6.62 15.46 -24.69
C GLY A 218 -6.81 16.95 -24.40
N LEU A 219 -5.97 17.80 -24.99
CA LEU A 219 -6.06 19.25 -24.83
C LEU A 219 -6.44 19.88 -26.17
N HIS A 220 -7.60 20.55 -26.22
CA HIS A 220 -8.05 21.25 -27.42
C HIS A 220 -6.96 22.25 -27.87
N PRO A 221 -6.37 22.11 -29.08
CA PRO A 221 -5.15 22.84 -29.46
C PRO A 221 -5.26 24.37 -29.45
N ARG A 222 -6.48 24.91 -29.42
CA ARG A 222 -6.77 26.35 -29.46
C ARG A 222 -7.29 26.92 -28.13
N GLU A 223 -8.10 26.16 -27.40
CA GLU A 223 -8.74 26.65 -26.15
C GLU A 223 -8.01 26.22 -24.88
N TRP A 224 -7.04 25.30 -24.95
CA TRP A 224 -6.33 24.74 -23.79
C TRP A 224 -7.25 24.03 -22.76
N ARG A 225 -8.48 23.73 -23.17
CA ARG A 225 -9.48 22.99 -22.40
C ARG A 225 -9.26 21.48 -22.55
N TRP A 226 -9.49 20.73 -21.48
CA TRP A 226 -9.54 19.27 -21.54
C TRP A 226 -10.73 18.78 -22.37
N ILE A 227 -10.44 17.95 -23.37
CA ILE A 227 -11.42 17.14 -24.10
C ILE A 227 -11.44 15.76 -23.46
N HIS A 228 -12.65 15.28 -23.17
CA HIS A 228 -12.90 14.05 -22.45
C HIS A 228 -13.59 13.03 -23.37
N LEU A 229 -13.08 11.79 -23.41
CA LEU A 229 -13.69 10.67 -24.12
C LEU A 229 -14.58 9.87 -23.15
N ASP A 230 -15.82 10.31 -23.00
CA ASP A 230 -16.80 9.78 -22.04
C ASP A 230 -17.70 8.71 -22.66
N GLU A 231 -17.78 8.70 -23.98
CA GLU A 231 -18.67 7.89 -24.80
C GLU A 231 -18.53 6.36 -24.56
N PRO A 232 -17.35 5.81 -24.22
CA PRO A 232 -17.24 4.40 -23.82
C PRO A 232 -17.74 4.11 -22.40
N MET A 233 -17.88 5.11 -21.53
CA MET A 233 -18.17 4.92 -20.10
C MET A 233 -19.55 4.29 -19.82
N PRO A 234 -20.65 4.65 -20.51
CA PRO A 234 -21.93 3.95 -20.36
C PRO A 234 -21.85 2.44 -20.60
N LEU A 235 -20.97 1.97 -21.51
CA LEU A 235 -20.77 0.54 -21.77
C LEU A 235 -20.19 -0.18 -20.55
N ILE A 236 -19.22 0.44 -19.85
CA ILE A 236 -18.60 -0.12 -18.65
C ILE A 236 -19.63 -0.36 -17.55
N PHE A 237 -20.57 0.57 -17.36
CA PHE A 237 -21.61 0.44 -16.35
C PHE A 237 -22.68 -0.62 -16.68
N THR A 238 -22.75 -1.14 -17.91
CA THR A 238 -23.61 -2.30 -18.24
C THR A 238 -23.22 -3.59 -17.52
N ALA A 239 -22.04 -3.63 -16.88
CA ALA A 239 -21.57 -4.77 -16.12
C ALA A 239 -22.41 -5.02 -14.85
N PRO A 240 -23.18 -6.14 -14.77
CA PRO A 240 -24.30 -6.25 -13.82
C PRO A 240 -23.88 -6.41 -12.36
N ASN A 241 -22.66 -6.89 -12.10
CA ASN A 241 -22.13 -7.13 -10.74
C ASN A 241 -20.84 -6.34 -10.45
N LEU A 242 -20.54 -5.30 -11.26
CA LEU A 242 -19.35 -4.47 -11.07
C LEU A 242 -19.42 -3.67 -9.76
N LYS A 243 -18.45 -3.90 -8.88
CA LYS A 243 -18.33 -3.27 -7.55
C LYS A 243 -17.14 -2.34 -7.43
N HIS A 244 -16.06 -2.60 -8.16
CA HIS A 244 -14.80 -1.88 -8.01
C HIS A 244 -14.35 -1.38 -9.39
N LEU A 245 -14.43 -0.07 -9.63
CA LEU A 245 -13.98 0.56 -10.87
C LEU A 245 -12.70 1.35 -10.59
N ILE A 246 -11.72 1.23 -11.48
CA ILE A 246 -10.45 1.93 -11.35
C ILE A 246 -10.17 2.65 -12.67
N ILE A 247 -10.11 3.97 -12.61
CA ILE A 247 -9.87 4.81 -13.78
C ILE A 247 -8.38 5.12 -13.86
N ASP A 248 -7.78 4.75 -14.98
CA ASP A 248 -6.39 5.02 -15.34
C ASP A 248 -6.37 6.20 -16.31
N ASP A 249 -6.39 7.43 -15.79
CA ASP A 249 -6.43 8.61 -16.63
C ASP A 249 -5.13 8.80 -17.43
N LYS A 250 -5.27 9.03 -18.74
CA LYS A 250 -4.15 9.12 -19.67
C LYS A 250 -4.35 10.28 -20.66
N ARG A 251 -3.24 10.93 -20.99
CA ARG A 251 -3.19 11.93 -22.06
C ARG A 251 -3.21 11.25 -23.43
N GLU A 252 -3.69 11.98 -24.42
CA GLU A 252 -3.75 11.52 -25.80
C GLU A 252 -2.39 11.14 -26.43
N GLY A 253 -2.44 10.30 -27.45
CA GLY A 253 -1.32 9.99 -28.33
C GLY A 253 -1.03 11.09 -29.34
N ARG A 254 0.05 10.93 -30.12
CA ARG A 254 0.31 11.84 -31.26
C ARG A 254 -0.31 11.33 -32.56
N ASP A 255 -0.94 10.17 -32.48
CA ASP A 255 -1.12 9.24 -33.59
C ASP A 255 -2.61 9.18 -34.03
N ASN A 256 -3.53 9.65 -33.18
CA ASN A 256 -4.87 10.13 -33.57
C ASN A 256 -5.34 11.20 -32.54
N PRO A 257 -5.78 12.41 -32.95
CA PRO A 257 -6.30 13.44 -32.05
C PRO A 257 -7.54 12.99 -31.27
N ILE A 258 -7.69 13.46 -30.03
CA ILE A 258 -8.85 13.15 -29.17
C ILE A 258 -10.19 13.57 -29.80
N GLU A 259 -10.21 14.63 -30.61
CA GLU A 259 -11.40 15.21 -31.26
C GLU A 259 -12.04 14.22 -32.24
N ILE A 260 -11.23 13.67 -33.15
CA ILE A 260 -11.67 12.69 -34.16
C ILE A 260 -12.18 11.43 -33.45
N VAL A 261 -11.42 10.93 -32.47
CA VAL A 261 -11.81 9.74 -31.70
C VAL A 261 -13.10 9.96 -30.92
N LYS A 262 -13.40 11.19 -30.51
CA LYS A 262 -14.65 11.54 -29.84
C LYS A 262 -15.82 11.53 -30.81
N GLU A 263 -15.70 12.17 -31.96
CA GLU A 263 -16.72 12.20 -33.02
C GLU A 263 -17.09 10.77 -33.49
N GLU A 264 -16.08 9.95 -33.80
CA GLU A 264 -16.23 8.53 -34.16
C GLU A 264 -17.03 7.75 -33.08
N TRP A 265 -16.76 8.02 -31.80
CA TRP A 265 -17.43 7.37 -30.67
C TRP A 265 -18.85 7.89 -30.42
N GLU A 266 -19.12 9.18 -30.62
CA GLU A 266 -20.46 9.76 -30.51
C GLU A 266 -21.39 9.16 -31.59
N ASP A 267 -20.89 9.02 -32.82
CA ASP A 267 -21.60 8.33 -33.92
C ASP A 267 -21.83 6.84 -33.60
N PHE A 268 -20.82 6.13 -33.07
CA PHE A 268 -20.99 4.74 -32.67
C PHE A 268 -22.05 4.56 -31.56
N ILE A 269 -22.06 5.41 -30.52
CA ILE A 269 -23.07 5.34 -29.45
C ILE A 269 -24.46 5.74 -29.98
N SER A 270 -24.54 6.73 -30.87
CA SER A 270 -25.75 7.09 -31.60
C SER A 270 -26.30 5.92 -32.43
N PHE A 271 -25.46 5.08 -33.02
CA PHE A 271 -25.86 3.88 -33.74
C PHE A 271 -26.22 2.72 -32.79
N TYR A 272 -25.36 2.43 -31.82
CA TYR A 272 -25.47 1.28 -30.90
C TYR A 272 -26.73 1.36 -30.02
N SER A 273 -27.05 2.54 -29.50
CA SER A 273 -28.23 2.78 -28.66
C SER A 273 -29.57 2.51 -29.38
N LYS A 274 -29.59 2.55 -30.71
CA LYS A 274 -30.76 2.20 -31.55
C LYS A 274 -30.90 0.68 -31.74
N LEU A 275 -29.81 -0.08 -31.62
CA LEU A 275 -29.78 -1.54 -31.83
C LEU A 275 -29.85 -2.35 -30.54
N VAL A 276 -29.25 -1.85 -29.46
CA VAL A 276 -29.20 -2.51 -28.16
C VAL A 276 -29.81 -1.56 -27.12
N PRO A 277 -31.02 -1.86 -26.61
CA PRO A 277 -31.57 -1.14 -25.46
C PRO A 277 -30.63 -1.31 -24.27
N VAL A 278 -29.89 -0.25 -23.95
CA VAL A 278 -29.00 -0.20 -22.78
C VAL A 278 -29.89 -0.02 -21.54
N ALA A 279 -30.50 -1.12 -21.10
CA ALA A 279 -31.20 -1.17 -19.84
C ALA A 279 -30.18 -0.80 -18.73
N PRO A 280 -30.46 0.20 -17.89
CA PRO A 280 -29.55 0.57 -16.82
C PRO A 280 -29.42 -0.61 -15.85
N ALA A 281 -28.21 -1.14 -15.72
CA ALA A 281 -27.93 -2.13 -14.69
C ALA A 281 -28.26 -1.52 -13.32
N THR A 282 -28.73 -2.31 -12.35
CA THR A 282 -29.10 -1.80 -11.03
C THR A 282 -27.87 -1.58 -10.15
N TYR A 283 -27.10 -0.55 -10.54
CA TYR A 283 -25.70 -0.32 -10.16
C TYR A 283 -25.42 -0.50 -8.66
N SER A 284 -24.29 -1.13 -8.36
CA SER A 284 -23.83 -1.35 -6.98
C SER A 284 -22.31 -1.14 -6.84
N LEU A 285 -21.81 -0.06 -7.47
CA LEU A 285 -20.41 0.33 -7.36
C LEU A 285 -20.10 0.69 -5.90
N GLU A 286 -19.24 -0.10 -5.27
CA GLU A 286 -18.80 0.04 -3.88
C GLU A 286 -17.50 0.85 -3.75
N SER A 287 -16.63 0.84 -4.77
CA SER A 287 -15.43 1.68 -4.81
C SER A 287 -15.05 2.21 -6.19
N LEU A 288 -14.48 3.42 -6.18
CA LEU A 288 -13.92 4.11 -7.34
C LEU A 288 -12.54 4.66 -7.00
N SER A 289 -11.51 4.30 -7.76
CA SER A 289 -10.14 4.81 -7.62
C SER A 289 -9.62 5.44 -8.91
N PHE A 290 -8.95 6.58 -8.82
CA PHE A 290 -8.28 7.23 -9.95
C PHE A 290 -6.74 7.10 -9.85
N ARG A 291 -6.14 6.25 -10.69
CA ARG A 291 -4.68 6.03 -10.72
C ARG A 291 -4.03 6.97 -11.73
N SER A 292 -3.40 8.04 -11.22
CA SER A 292 -2.66 9.00 -12.05
C SER A 292 -1.24 9.26 -11.58
N ASP A 293 -0.30 8.90 -12.45
CA ASP A 293 1.10 9.32 -12.40
C ASP A 293 1.29 10.72 -13.03
N GLY A 294 0.20 11.38 -13.46
CA GLY A 294 0.18 12.62 -14.21
C GLY A 294 0.22 13.90 -13.37
N ALA A 295 0.24 15.03 -14.06
CA ALA A 295 0.07 16.37 -13.51
C ALA A 295 -1.10 17.06 -14.22
N GLY A 296 -1.99 17.72 -13.46
CA GLY A 296 -3.09 18.51 -13.98
C GLY A 296 -4.07 17.74 -14.86
N LEU A 297 -4.50 16.55 -14.45
CA LEU A 297 -5.56 15.78 -15.12
C LEU A 297 -6.82 15.89 -14.26
N ALA A 298 -7.93 16.35 -14.86
CA ALA A 298 -9.13 16.82 -14.14
C ALA A 298 -10.03 15.67 -13.67
N GLN A 299 -9.54 14.86 -12.73
CA GLN A 299 -10.25 13.71 -12.15
C GLN A 299 -11.59 14.10 -11.52
N GLU A 300 -11.69 15.31 -11.00
CA GLU A 300 -12.91 15.93 -10.46
C GLU A 300 -14.01 15.99 -11.54
N GLN A 301 -13.62 16.37 -12.76
CA GLN A 301 -14.53 16.46 -13.90
C GLN A 301 -14.88 15.08 -14.48
N ILE A 302 -13.96 14.09 -14.40
CA ILE A 302 -14.29 12.69 -14.70
C ILE A 302 -15.31 12.16 -13.69
N LEU A 303 -15.09 12.38 -12.39
CA LEU A 303 -15.98 11.95 -11.31
C LEU A 303 -17.38 12.57 -11.45
N LEU A 304 -17.46 13.86 -11.81
CA LEU A 304 -18.73 14.52 -12.10
C LEU A 304 -19.49 13.86 -13.25
N ARG A 305 -18.81 13.56 -14.37
CA ARG A 305 -19.41 12.86 -15.52
C ARG A 305 -19.83 11.43 -15.19
N VAL A 306 -19.00 10.68 -14.44
CA VAL A 306 -19.40 9.35 -13.92
C VAL A 306 -20.68 9.46 -13.07
N SER A 307 -20.78 10.49 -12.22
CA SER A 307 -21.97 10.74 -11.39
C SER A 307 -23.24 11.19 -12.16
N THR A 308 -23.15 11.42 -13.48
CA THR A 308 -24.33 11.60 -14.36
C THR A 308 -24.67 10.35 -15.17
N ILE A 309 -23.75 9.38 -15.27
CA ILE A 309 -23.96 8.12 -16.02
C ILE A 309 -24.47 7.00 -15.10
N THR A 310 -24.08 6.99 -13.82
CA THR A 310 -24.45 5.95 -12.86
C THR A 310 -24.80 6.54 -11.48
N ASP A 311 -25.62 5.82 -10.72
CA ASP A 311 -25.90 6.18 -9.32
C ASP A 311 -24.74 5.76 -8.41
N LEU A 312 -24.11 6.75 -7.78
CA LEU A 312 -23.01 6.59 -6.83
C LEU A 312 -23.46 6.65 -5.36
N SER A 313 -24.77 6.63 -5.07
CA SER A 313 -25.30 6.62 -3.69
C SER A 313 -24.75 5.47 -2.83
N ARG A 314 -24.43 4.34 -3.47
CA ARG A 314 -23.89 3.11 -2.88
C ARG A 314 -22.36 3.09 -2.77
N LEU A 315 -21.65 4.10 -3.29
CA LEU A 315 -20.20 4.17 -3.27
C LEU A 315 -19.70 4.34 -1.82
N ARG A 316 -18.94 3.36 -1.32
CA ARG A 316 -18.38 3.36 0.04
C ARG A 316 -16.97 3.91 0.10
N SER A 317 -16.23 3.86 -1.01
CA SER A 317 -14.81 4.21 -1.06
C SER A 317 -14.45 5.00 -2.31
N LEU A 318 -13.80 6.16 -2.13
CA LEU A 318 -13.31 7.01 -3.21
C LEU A 318 -11.81 7.29 -2.99
N GLU A 319 -11.00 7.05 -4.02
CA GLU A 319 -9.59 7.46 -4.08
C GLU A 319 -9.41 8.43 -5.25
N ILE A 320 -9.06 9.69 -4.97
CA ILE A 320 -8.97 10.76 -5.97
C ILE A 320 -7.82 11.74 -5.68
N GLY A 321 -7.07 12.08 -6.72
CA GLY A 321 -6.19 13.24 -6.72
C GLY A 321 -6.91 14.46 -7.25
N VAL A 322 -7.11 15.47 -6.41
CA VAL A 322 -7.71 16.74 -6.84
C VAL A 322 -6.58 17.65 -7.36
N TYR A 323 -6.76 18.18 -8.56
CA TYR A 323 -5.67 18.73 -9.35
C TYR A 323 -5.97 20.07 -10.01
N SER A 324 -7.23 20.47 -10.13
CA SER A 324 -7.63 21.68 -10.86
C SER A 324 -8.91 22.34 -10.33
N GLU A 325 -9.97 21.58 -10.03
CA GLU A 325 -11.33 22.09 -9.78
C GLU A 325 -11.96 21.47 -8.50
N PRO A 326 -11.49 21.82 -7.29
CA PRO A 326 -12.01 21.26 -6.02
C PRO A 326 -13.52 21.48 -5.83
N GLU A 327 -14.07 22.54 -6.43
CA GLU A 327 -15.48 22.92 -6.38
C GLU A 327 -16.37 21.88 -7.07
N LEU A 328 -15.86 21.15 -8.08
CA LEU A 328 -16.58 20.04 -8.70
C LEU A 328 -16.63 18.81 -7.78
N LEU A 329 -15.56 18.54 -7.02
CA LEU A 329 -15.60 17.49 -6.00
C LEU A 329 -16.63 17.81 -4.91
N ALA A 330 -16.70 19.07 -4.46
CA ALA A 330 -17.72 19.53 -3.52
C ALA A 330 -19.16 19.33 -4.05
N GLN A 331 -19.39 19.58 -5.34
CA GLN A 331 -20.70 19.34 -5.99
C GLN A 331 -21.05 17.84 -6.05
N VAL A 332 -20.08 16.96 -6.31
CA VAL A 332 -20.34 15.51 -6.37
C VAL A 332 -20.49 14.88 -4.99
N ALA A 333 -19.87 15.44 -3.94
CA ALA A 333 -19.96 14.94 -2.56
C ALA A 333 -21.41 14.75 -2.08
N ALA A 334 -22.34 15.63 -2.51
CA ALA A 334 -23.77 15.52 -2.20
C ALA A 334 -24.45 14.27 -2.82
N ARG A 335 -23.92 13.72 -3.92
CA ARG A 335 -24.40 12.47 -4.56
C ARG A 335 -23.82 11.23 -3.87
N LEU A 336 -22.62 11.34 -3.30
CA LEU A 336 -21.86 10.27 -2.64
C LEU A 336 -22.36 9.99 -1.21
N THR A 337 -23.67 9.81 -1.08
CA THR A 337 -24.40 9.80 0.20
C THR A 337 -24.08 8.61 1.13
N GLY A 338 -23.54 7.51 0.59
CA GLY A 338 -23.09 6.32 1.31
C GLY A 338 -21.56 6.22 1.51
N LEU A 339 -20.79 7.28 1.22
CA LEU A 339 -19.33 7.23 1.31
C LEU A 339 -18.85 7.06 2.75
N GLU A 340 -18.02 6.04 2.99
CA GLU A 340 -17.42 5.73 4.28
C GLU A 340 -15.91 6.02 4.30
N ARG A 341 -15.26 6.00 3.12
CA ARG A 341 -13.80 6.12 2.97
C ARG A 341 -13.45 7.14 1.88
N LEU A 342 -12.61 8.12 2.21
CA LEU A 342 -12.01 9.04 1.25
C LEU A 342 -10.49 8.99 1.36
N TYR A 343 -9.83 8.70 0.23
CA TYR A 343 -8.39 8.81 0.08
C TYR A 343 -8.11 9.95 -0.90
N ILE A 344 -7.58 11.07 -0.40
CA ILE A 344 -7.50 12.31 -1.17
C ILE A 344 -6.13 12.97 -1.07
N LYS A 345 -5.69 13.52 -2.21
CA LYS A 345 -4.46 14.30 -2.31
C LYS A 345 -4.79 15.79 -2.32
N MET A 346 -4.23 16.52 -1.36
CA MET A 346 -4.56 17.92 -1.07
C MET A 346 -3.77 18.93 -1.92
N VAL A 347 -2.62 18.52 -2.48
CA VAL A 347 -1.76 19.41 -3.26
C VAL A 347 -1.88 19.13 -4.77
N PRO A 348 -2.37 20.11 -5.57
CA PRO A 348 -2.37 19.99 -7.01
C PRO A 348 -0.94 19.98 -7.53
N ARG A 349 -0.63 19.08 -8.47
CA ARG A 349 0.71 18.94 -9.05
C ARG A 349 0.93 20.04 -10.10
N SER A 350 1.32 21.22 -9.63
CA SER A 350 1.60 22.40 -10.45
C SER A 350 2.62 22.11 -11.57
N ASN A 351 2.34 22.66 -12.76
CA ASN A 351 3.20 22.62 -13.93
C ASN A 351 4.24 23.76 -13.86
N GLY A 352 5.40 23.49 -13.23
CA GLY A 352 6.60 24.32 -13.35
C GLY A 352 6.63 25.68 -12.63
N VAL A 353 5.50 26.19 -12.10
CA VAL A 353 5.46 27.53 -11.49
C VAL A 353 6.07 27.54 -10.08
N ARG A 354 7.36 27.90 -10.03
CA ARG A 354 8.14 28.54 -8.94
C ARG A 354 8.35 27.77 -7.61
N ARG A 355 9.46 28.10 -6.96
CA ARG A 355 9.87 27.64 -5.61
C ARG A 355 9.18 28.47 -4.53
N GLY A 356 7.85 28.41 -4.44
CA GLY A 356 7.07 29.06 -3.39
C GLY A 356 6.42 28.04 -2.48
N VAL A 357 6.33 28.34 -1.19
CA VAL A 357 5.39 27.66 -0.30
C VAL A 357 3.98 28.00 -0.79
N ALA A 358 3.22 26.97 -1.15
CA ALA A 358 1.78 27.11 -1.42
C ALA A 358 1.04 26.56 -0.20
N PRO A 359 0.25 27.37 0.53
CA PRO A 359 -0.54 26.90 1.66
C PRO A 359 -1.60 25.89 1.21
N ASP A 360 -2.23 25.19 2.17
CA ASP A 360 -3.39 24.35 1.86
C ASP A 360 -4.49 25.20 1.22
N ARG A 361 -5.07 24.71 0.12
CA ARG A 361 -6.13 25.45 -0.61
C ARG A 361 -7.44 25.44 0.18
N GLU A 362 -8.04 26.61 0.38
CA GLU A 362 -9.36 26.73 1.01
C GLU A 362 -10.44 25.93 0.27
N GLU A 363 -10.39 25.88 -1.06
CA GLU A 363 -11.37 25.15 -1.87
C GLU A 363 -11.19 23.63 -1.70
N MET A 364 -9.97 23.15 -1.41
CA MET A 364 -9.71 21.75 -1.03
C MET A 364 -10.28 21.40 0.33
N ILE A 365 -10.08 22.29 1.32
CA ILE A 365 -10.61 22.13 2.68
C ILE A 365 -12.14 22.10 2.64
N ALA A 366 -12.75 22.98 1.85
CA ALA A 366 -14.20 22.99 1.60
C ALA A 366 -14.67 21.70 0.89
N ALA A 367 -13.95 21.23 -0.14
CA ALA A 367 -14.32 20.02 -0.87
C ALA A 367 -14.30 18.74 -0.02
N VAL A 368 -13.32 18.59 0.89
CA VAL A 368 -13.31 17.48 1.87
C VAL A 368 -14.50 17.59 2.84
N ARG A 369 -14.78 18.80 3.35
CA ARG A 369 -15.88 19.04 4.29
C ARG A 369 -17.28 18.98 3.66
N ALA A 370 -17.38 18.99 2.32
CA ALA A 370 -18.65 18.78 1.61
C ALA A 370 -19.18 17.35 1.72
N PHE A 371 -18.33 16.37 2.05
CA PHE A 371 -18.73 14.99 2.32
C PHE A 371 -19.45 14.88 3.67
N ARG A 372 -20.31 13.87 3.80
CA ARG A 372 -20.87 13.45 5.10
C ARG A 372 -19.74 12.98 6.04
N PRO A 373 -19.94 12.97 7.38
CA PRO A 373 -18.95 12.44 8.32
C PRO A 373 -18.46 11.05 7.92
N LEU A 374 -17.15 10.93 7.69
CA LEU A 374 -16.51 9.73 7.13
C LEU A 374 -16.06 8.79 8.23
N LYS A 375 -15.88 7.51 7.91
CA LYS A 375 -15.30 6.51 8.81
C LYS A 375 -13.78 6.38 8.62
N TYR A 376 -13.29 6.59 7.41
CA TYR A 376 -11.87 6.52 7.07
C TYR A 376 -11.48 7.70 6.19
N LEU A 377 -10.41 8.41 6.56
CA LEU A 377 -9.92 9.56 5.81
C LEU A 377 -8.40 9.50 5.69
N ARG A 378 -7.89 9.56 4.46
CA ARG A 378 -6.45 9.73 4.17
C ARG A 378 -6.21 11.05 3.45
N LEU A 379 -5.39 11.90 4.06
CA LEU A 379 -5.03 13.22 3.55
C LEU A 379 -3.55 13.21 3.14
N ILE A 380 -3.33 13.08 1.83
CA ILE A 380 -1.98 13.08 1.25
C ILE A 380 -1.59 14.52 0.90
N SER A 381 -0.46 14.99 1.44
CA SER A 381 0.07 16.34 1.27
C SER A 381 -0.67 17.50 1.96
N LEU A 382 -1.45 17.24 3.01
CA LEU A 382 -1.97 18.32 3.87
C LEU A 382 -0.81 18.95 4.68
N ARG A 383 -0.77 20.28 4.78
CA ARG A 383 0.38 21.01 5.35
C ARG A 383 0.18 21.48 6.78
N SER A 384 -0.91 22.19 7.07
CA SER A 384 -1.10 22.92 8.34
C SER A 384 -2.05 22.22 9.30
N PHE A 385 -1.78 22.35 10.59
CA PHE A 385 -2.69 21.92 11.66
C PHE A 385 -4.06 22.63 11.61
N SER A 386 -4.11 23.89 11.20
CA SER A 386 -5.37 24.65 11.05
C SER A 386 -6.29 24.04 10.00
N SER A 387 -5.71 23.61 8.87
CA SER A 387 -6.42 22.86 7.83
C SER A 387 -6.92 21.51 8.33
N LEU A 388 -6.09 20.82 9.14
CA LEU A 388 -6.43 19.53 9.74
C LEU A 388 -7.58 19.64 10.74
N ASP A 389 -7.52 20.59 11.68
CA ASP A 389 -8.59 20.86 12.64
C ASP A 389 -9.92 21.14 11.93
N ARG A 390 -9.93 22.00 10.91
CA ARG A 390 -11.17 22.36 10.21
C ARG A 390 -11.82 21.18 9.49
N ILE A 391 -11.02 20.23 9.00
CA ILE A 391 -11.48 18.97 8.41
C ILE A 391 -11.94 17.99 9.51
N VAL A 392 -11.12 17.79 10.54
CA VAL A 392 -11.35 16.82 11.62
C VAL A 392 -12.52 17.23 12.52
N SER A 393 -12.73 18.53 12.76
CA SER A 393 -13.91 19.06 13.47
C SER A 393 -15.24 18.73 12.77
N HIS A 394 -15.23 18.35 11.49
CA HIS A 394 -16.42 17.91 10.74
C HIS A 394 -16.60 16.38 10.70
N HIS A 395 -15.54 15.62 10.45
CA HIS A 395 -15.64 14.14 10.34
C HIS A 395 -15.34 13.39 11.66
N GLY A 396 -14.64 13.99 12.63
CA GLY A 396 -13.91 13.32 13.70
C GLY A 396 -14.73 12.38 14.58
N ARG A 397 -15.97 12.77 14.93
CA ARG A 397 -16.90 11.92 15.71
C ARG A 397 -17.32 10.62 15.00
N ALA A 398 -17.09 10.50 13.70
CA ALA A 398 -17.35 9.29 12.92
C ALA A 398 -16.06 8.56 12.47
N LEU A 399 -14.89 9.20 12.59
CA LEU A 399 -13.62 8.65 12.12
C LEU A 399 -13.16 7.47 12.99
N LYS A 400 -12.99 6.33 12.33
CA LYS A 400 -12.32 5.12 12.82
C LYS A 400 -10.90 4.96 12.28
N GLY A 401 -10.61 5.55 11.12
CA GLY A 401 -9.26 5.59 10.55
C GLY A 401 -8.86 6.98 10.06
N LEU A 402 -7.69 7.46 10.49
CA LEU A 402 -7.08 8.71 10.02
C LEU A 402 -5.65 8.43 9.57
N SER A 403 -5.36 8.77 8.32
CA SER A 403 -4.02 8.68 7.73
C SER A 403 -3.60 10.03 7.19
N LEU A 404 -2.51 10.58 7.71
CA LEU A 404 -1.83 11.73 7.14
C LEU A 404 -0.60 11.19 6.41
N GLU A 405 -0.31 11.70 5.21
CA GLU A 405 0.85 11.26 4.43
C GLU A 405 1.57 12.42 3.77
N ALA A 406 2.89 12.42 3.90
CA ALA A 406 3.75 13.39 3.24
C ALA A 406 4.03 13.02 1.78
N SER A 407 4.03 14.01 0.88
CA SER A 407 4.71 13.84 -0.41
C SER A 407 6.16 14.30 -0.35
N TYR A 408 6.97 13.86 -1.33
CA TYR A 408 8.35 14.37 -1.48
C TYR A 408 8.38 15.91 -1.62
N ARG A 409 7.42 16.48 -2.39
CA ARG A 409 7.31 17.94 -2.58
C ARG A 409 7.04 18.69 -1.28
N GLN A 410 6.17 18.16 -0.41
CA GLN A 410 5.87 18.76 0.89
C GLN A 410 7.11 18.85 1.80
N ARG A 411 8.05 17.91 1.70
CA ARG A 411 9.28 17.92 2.51
C ARG A 411 10.37 18.82 1.93
N GLN A 412 10.45 18.93 0.60
CA GLN A 412 11.29 19.94 -0.07
C GLN A 412 10.78 21.38 0.14
N GLN A 413 9.50 21.54 0.42
CA GLN A 413 8.80 22.81 0.59
C GLN A 413 7.85 22.69 1.79
N PRO A 414 8.31 22.85 3.04
CA PRO A 414 7.46 22.92 4.24
C PRO A 414 6.49 24.12 4.18
N ASP A 415 5.71 24.34 5.23
CA ASP A 415 4.92 25.58 5.39
C ASP A 415 5.79 26.79 5.80
N ASP A 416 5.14 27.95 5.97
CA ASP A 416 5.80 29.23 6.28
C ASP A 416 6.42 29.27 7.69
N GLU A 417 6.05 28.33 8.57
CA GLU A 417 6.64 28.13 9.89
C GLU A 417 7.79 27.11 9.87
N GLY A 418 8.07 26.49 8.71
CA GLY A 418 9.10 25.49 8.52
C GLY A 418 8.65 24.05 8.77
N HIS A 419 7.35 23.81 9.04
CA HIS A 419 6.84 22.48 9.33
C HIS A 419 6.66 21.64 8.06
N LYS A 420 7.23 20.43 8.09
CA LYS A 420 7.04 19.43 7.03
C LYS A 420 5.66 18.76 7.11
N TYR A 421 5.03 18.74 8.28
CA TYR A 421 3.83 17.94 8.58
C TYR A 421 2.81 18.76 9.40
N PRO A 422 1.50 18.48 9.26
CA PRO A 422 0.42 19.23 9.93
C PRO A 422 0.28 18.91 11.42
N VAL A 423 1.21 18.15 12.00
CA VAL A 423 1.30 17.84 13.43
C VAL A 423 2.76 17.93 13.84
N ASN A 424 3.07 18.74 14.85
CA ASN A 424 4.45 19.00 15.30
C ASN A 424 4.66 18.90 16.83
N ASP A 425 3.60 18.76 17.63
CA ASP A 425 3.64 18.69 19.10
C ASP A 425 2.58 17.72 19.71
N GLY A 426 2.73 17.44 21.00
CA GLY A 426 1.85 16.52 21.74
C GLY A 426 0.47 17.10 22.14
N GLU A 427 0.33 18.43 22.24
CA GLU A 427 -0.95 19.09 22.54
C GLU A 427 -1.90 19.05 21.34
N GLN A 428 -1.36 19.19 20.13
CA GLN A 428 -2.07 18.96 18.87
C GLN A 428 -2.63 17.54 18.80
N LEU A 429 -1.84 16.53 19.19
CA LEU A 429 -2.29 15.14 19.28
C LEU A 429 -3.37 14.96 20.36
N ARG A 430 -3.19 15.51 21.57
CA ARG A 430 -4.21 15.51 22.65
C ARG A 430 -5.50 16.24 22.26
N TYR A 431 -5.43 17.24 21.40
CA TYR A 431 -6.57 17.93 20.83
C TYR A 431 -7.28 17.05 19.77
N LEU A 432 -6.54 16.46 18.82
CA LEU A 432 -7.10 15.53 17.84
C LEU A 432 -7.74 14.29 18.50
N ALA A 433 -7.19 13.79 19.62
CA ALA A 433 -7.78 12.72 20.41
C ALA A 433 -9.17 13.08 20.97
N ARG A 434 -9.40 14.36 21.32
CA ARG A 434 -10.70 14.86 21.78
C ARG A 434 -11.71 15.06 20.63
N LEU A 435 -11.24 15.31 19.40
CA LEU A 435 -12.10 15.41 18.21
C LEU A 435 -12.44 14.04 17.59
N CYS A 436 -11.52 13.07 17.69
CA CYS A 436 -11.63 11.71 17.13
C CYS A 436 -11.63 10.63 18.22
N PRO A 437 -12.63 10.57 19.12
CA PRO A 437 -12.65 9.59 20.22
C PRO A 437 -12.75 8.14 19.72
N GLU A 438 -13.46 7.90 18.61
CA GLU A 438 -13.76 6.58 18.05
C GLU A 438 -12.63 5.98 17.17
N LEU A 439 -11.44 6.58 17.17
CA LEU A 439 -10.35 6.22 16.26
C LEU A 439 -9.72 4.87 16.63
N GLU A 440 -9.70 3.94 15.68
CA GLU A 440 -9.14 2.60 15.80
C GLU A 440 -7.81 2.44 15.03
N GLU A 441 -7.62 3.21 13.96
CA GLU A 441 -6.47 3.18 13.04
C GLU A 441 -5.89 4.60 12.88
N LEU A 442 -4.58 4.76 13.12
CA LEU A 442 -3.86 6.04 12.96
C LEU A 442 -2.60 5.85 12.11
N HIS A 443 -2.34 6.77 11.18
CA HIS A 443 -1.10 6.80 10.39
C HIS A 443 -0.60 8.25 10.30
N LEU A 444 0.65 8.47 10.74
CA LEU A 444 1.27 9.79 10.82
C LEU A 444 2.72 9.77 10.32
N PRO A 445 3.18 10.79 9.58
CA PRO A 445 4.58 11.14 9.50
C PRO A 445 4.98 11.93 10.75
N LEU A 446 6.13 11.63 11.34
CA LEU A 446 6.68 12.39 12.48
C LEU A 446 8.16 12.65 12.22
N LEU A 447 8.65 13.85 12.53
CA LEU A 447 10.09 14.09 12.60
C LEU A 447 10.65 13.36 13.83
N ARG A 448 11.73 12.60 13.64
CA ARG A 448 12.52 12.05 14.75
C ARG A 448 13.60 13.06 15.14
N THR A 449 13.75 13.32 16.43
CA THR A 449 14.73 14.25 17.02
C THR A 449 15.62 13.52 18.04
N GLY A 450 16.04 12.31 17.66
CA GLY A 450 16.98 11.49 18.42
C GLY A 450 16.41 10.75 19.63
N GLY A 451 15.10 10.84 19.90
CA GLY A 451 14.47 10.25 21.09
C GLY A 451 14.29 11.19 22.28
N ASP A 452 14.35 12.51 22.04
CA ASP A 452 14.22 13.55 23.06
C ASP A 452 12.85 13.57 23.78
N ALA A 453 12.73 14.42 24.81
CA ALA A 453 11.51 14.62 25.58
C ALA A 453 10.26 15.01 24.74
N ARG A 454 10.42 15.74 23.62
CA ARG A 454 9.34 16.14 22.71
C ARG A 454 8.92 14.98 21.80
N GLU A 455 9.87 14.23 21.25
CA GLU A 455 9.61 12.98 20.51
C GLU A 455 8.89 11.96 21.41
N CYS A 456 9.37 11.81 22.65
CA CYS A 456 8.73 10.98 23.66
C CYS A 456 7.31 11.48 24.01
N ASP A 457 7.07 12.80 24.02
CA ASP A 457 5.73 13.35 24.28
C ASP A 457 4.74 13.09 23.14
N LEU A 458 5.19 13.17 21.88
CA LEU A 458 4.40 12.78 20.70
C LEU A 458 3.92 11.32 20.83
N TYR A 459 4.80 10.40 21.23
CA TYR A 459 4.45 8.99 21.43
C TYR A 459 3.49 8.79 22.61
N ARG A 460 3.67 9.49 23.74
CA ARG A 460 2.72 9.44 24.87
C ARG A 460 1.34 10.02 24.50
N ALA A 461 1.31 11.08 23.69
CA ALA A 461 0.07 11.71 23.23
C ALA A 461 -0.73 10.79 22.28
N ILE A 462 -0.07 9.97 21.46
CA ILE A 462 -0.72 8.91 20.66
C ILE A 462 -1.43 7.87 21.56
N GLY A 463 -0.96 7.66 22.79
CA GLY A 463 -1.64 6.80 23.77
C GLY A 463 -3.03 7.29 24.21
N GLN A 464 -3.34 8.59 24.07
CA GLN A 464 -4.57 9.19 24.60
C GLN A 464 -5.85 8.75 23.86
N TRP A 465 -5.73 8.18 22.66
CA TRP A 465 -6.86 7.57 21.96
C TRP A 465 -7.26 6.23 22.59
N SER A 466 -8.40 6.22 23.25
CA SER A 466 -8.96 5.06 23.97
C SER A 466 -9.42 3.90 23.09
N HIS A 467 -9.67 4.12 21.80
CA HIS A 467 -10.08 3.05 20.88
C HIS A 467 -8.97 2.60 19.91
N LEU A 468 -7.79 3.22 19.99
CA LEU A 468 -6.70 3.03 19.04
C LEU A 468 -6.09 1.63 19.16
N ARG A 469 -6.09 0.90 18.04
CA ARG A 469 -5.68 -0.51 17.92
C ARG A 469 -4.45 -0.69 17.04
N GLN A 470 -4.34 0.12 15.99
CA GLN A 470 -3.28 0.05 14.98
C GLN A 470 -2.69 1.44 14.74
N VAL A 471 -1.36 1.56 14.82
CA VAL A 471 -0.62 2.76 14.46
C VAL A 471 0.39 2.44 13.36
N VAL A 472 0.53 3.33 12.38
CA VAL A 472 1.66 3.37 11.45
C VAL A 472 2.39 4.68 11.64
N LEU A 473 3.68 4.62 11.96
CA LEU A 473 4.58 5.77 11.98
C LEU A 473 5.53 5.68 10.80
N ASP A 474 5.59 6.76 10.01
CA ASP A 474 6.65 6.98 9.04
C ASP A 474 7.59 8.06 9.60
N LEU A 475 8.68 7.63 10.24
CA LEU A 475 9.65 8.53 10.84
C LEU A 475 10.44 9.26 9.75
N ASP A 476 10.50 10.57 9.81
CA ASP A 476 11.42 11.38 9.01
C ASP A 476 12.75 11.52 9.77
N CYS A 477 13.86 11.25 9.08
CA CYS A 477 15.21 11.43 9.60
C CYS A 477 15.83 12.77 9.20
N ASP A 478 15.16 13.59 8.39
CA ASP A 478 15.70 14.84 7.88
C ASP A 478 15.42 16.02 8.84
N PRO A 479 16.40 16.52 9.62
CA PRO A 479 16.19 17.62 10.57
C PRO A 479 16.07 18.99 9.87
N ARG A 480 16.46 19.09 8.59
CA ARG A 480 16.58 20.38 7.90
C ARG A 480 15.22 21.04 7.73
N VAL A 481 15.08 22.24 8.30
CA VAL A 481 14.06 23.21 7.87
C VAL A 481 14.50 23.75 6.51
N ALA A 482 13.59 23.80 5.53
CA ALA A 482 13.98 24.11 4.16
C ALA A 482 14.33 25.60 3.94
N GLY A 483 15.05 25.86 2.85
CA GLY A 483 15.64 27.17 2.54
C GLY A 483 17.13 27.24 2.85
N VAL A 484 17.67 26.26 3.60
CA VAL A 484 19.09 26.14 3.95
C VAL A 484 19.74 24.98 3.20
N ALA A 485 20.92 25.24 2.62
CA ALA A 485 21.74 24.35 1.77
C ALA A 485 21.16 23.94 0.40
N ASP A 486 22.07 23.66 -0.57
CA ASP A 486 21.72 22.93 -1.79
C ASP A 486 21.43 21.46 -1.41
N GLU A 487 20.38 20.87 -1.97
CA GLU A 487 19.94 19.49 -1.68
C GLU A 487 21.05 18.45 -1.92
N ARG A 488 22.11 18.81 -2.66
CA ARG A 488 23.25 17.97 -3.00
C ARG A 488 24.43 18.03 -2.01
N ASP A 489 24.48 18.98 -1.08
CA ASP A 489 25.63 19.18 -0.18
C ASP A 489 25.46 18.60 1.24
N VAL A 490 24.50 17.68 1.42
CA VAL A 490 24.28 16.93 2.67
C VAL A 490 25.52 16.12 3.11
N LEU A 491 26.43 15.84 2.18
CA LEU A 491 27.70 15.14 2.45
C LEU A 491 28.83 16.07 2.91
N GLY A 492 28.67 17.40 2.78
CA GLY A 492 29.62 18.40 3.28
C GLY A 492 29.37 18.77 4.75
N ASP A 493 28.11 18.88 5.17
CA ASP A 493 27.76 19.11 6.58
C ASP A 493 27.74 17.80 7.39
N LEU A 494 28.88 17.51 8.04
CA LEU A 494 29.03 16.36 8.93
C LEU A 494 28.08 16.37 10.13
N THR A 495 27.56 17.53 10.55
CA THR A 495 26.65 17.64 11.70
C THR A 495 25.26 17.18 11.32
N CYS A 496 24.72 17.76 10.24
CA CYS A 496 23.46 17.35 9.65
C CYS A 496 23.51 15.89 9.18
N LEU A 497 24.63 15.44 8.59
CA LEU A 497 24.81 14.05 8.17
C LEU A 497 24.79 13.07 9.36
N ARG A 498 25.42 13.41 10.49
CA ARG A 498 25.31 12.64 11.74
C ARG A 498 23.86 12.58 12.20
N GLU A 499 23.18 13.71 12.32
CA GLU A 499 21.78 13.74 12.78
C GLU A 499 20.84 12.91 11.87
N ILE A 500 21.02 12.98 10.55
CA ILE A 500 20.27 12.16 9.58
C ILE A 500 20.54 10.66 9.78
N LEU A 501 21.80 10.24 9.94
CA LEU A 501 22.16 8.83 10.16
C LEU A 501 21.67 8.33 11.53
N HIS A 502 21.77 9.17 12.57
CA HIS A 502 21.27 8.90 13.91
C HIS A 502 19.76 8.64 13.90
N ASN A 503 19.01 9.53 13.24
CA ASN A 503 17.57 9.47 13.19
C ASN A 503 17.04 8.38 12.24
N ALA A 504 17.80 8.01 11.21
CA ALA A 504 17.48 6.89 10.33
C ALA A 504 17.75 5.50 10.94
N ALA A 505 18.55 5.40 12.01
CA ALA A 505 18.89 4.13 12.66
C ALA A 505 17.70 3.57 13.47
N ILE A 506 17.01 2.57 12.92
CA ILE A 506 15.82 1.93 13.52
C ILE A 506 16.14 0.45 13.79
N ASP A 507 15.87 -0.02 15.01
CA ASP A 507 15.96 -1.42 15.41
C ASP A 507 14.72 -1.88 16.22
N GLU A 508 14.74 -3.15 16.65
CA GLU A 508 13.67 -3.76 17.45
C GLU A 508 13.46 -3.09 18.82
N ALA A 509 14.53 -2.56 19.43
CA ALA A 509 14.49 -1.92 20.74
C ALA A 509 13.87 -0.52 20.65
N LEU A 510 14.18 0.26 19.61
CA LEU A 510 13.46 1.51 19.32
C LEU A 510 11.97 1.24 19.07
N ALA A 511 11.65 0.29 18.20
CA ALA A 511 10.25 -0.04 17.88
C ALA A 511 9.47 -0.46 19.13
N ALA A 512 10.04 -1.32 19.98
CA ALA A 512 9.45 -1.71 21.26
C ALA A 512 9.37 -0.54 22.26
N GLY A 513 10.35 0.36 22.27
CA GLY A 513 10.36 1.57 23.10
C GLY A 513 9.22 2.53 22.75
N ILE A 514 9.03 2.80 21.45
CA ILE A 514 7.92 3.60 20.92
C ILE A 514 6.57 2.97 21.30
N PHE A 515 6.41 1.66 21.12
CA PHE A 515 5.21 0.93 21.53
C PHE A 515 4.92 1.07 23.04
N LYS A 516 5.95 0.96 23.88
CA LYS A 516 5.85 1.11 25.34
C LYS A 516 5.46 2.53 25.73
N LEU A 517 5.98 3.58 25.07
CA LEU A 517 5.59 4.96 25.33
C LEU A 517 4.13 5.24 24.95
N MET A 518 3.67 4.75 23.80
CA MET A 518 2.24 4.81 23.43
C MET A 518 1.36 4.11 24.46
N CYS A 519 1.77 2.92 24.93
CA CYS A 519 1.03 2.21 25.97
C CYS A 519 1.04 2.92 27.32
N SER A 520 2.13 3.60 27.70
CA SER A 520 2.18 4.37 28.95
C SER A 520 1.23 5.58 28.97
N GLY A 521 0.84 6.08 27.79
CA GLY A 521 -0.20 7.08 27.63
C GLY A 521 -1.62 6.51 27.52
N GLN A 522 -1.83 5.19 27.49
CA GLN A 522 -3.12 4.57 27.16
C GLN A 522 -3.76 3.85 28.36
N ALA A 523 -4.92 4.35 28.78
CA ALA A 523 -5.61 3.90 30.00
C ALA A 523 -6.24 2.48 29.94
N ASN A 524 -6.33 1.84 28.77
CA ASN A 524 -7.09 0.59 28.58
C ASN A 524 -6.42 -0.46 27.67
N GLU A 525 -5.14 -0.27 27.33
CA GLU A 525 -4.34 -1.19 26.51
C GLU A 525 -4.98 -1.65 25.17
N SER A 526 -5.85 -0.84 24.55
CA SER A 526 -6.48 -1.18 23.27
C SER A 526 -5.48 -1.35 22.12
N LEU A 527 -4.29 -0.73 22.21
CA LEU A 527 -3.25 -0.78 21.20
C LEU A 527 -2.69 -2.20 21.06
N LYS A 528 -2.85 -2.79 19.87
CA LYS A 528 -2.38 -4.14 19.55
C LYS A 528 -1.23 -4.17 18.56
N GLN A 529 -1.14 -3.18 17.66
CA GLN A 529 -0.12 -3.16 16.60
C GLN A 529 0.46 -1.75 16.41
N VAL A 530 1.79 -1.63 16.36
CA VAL A 530 2.49 -0.43 15.88
C VAL A 530 3.46 -0.84 14.79
N ARG A 531 3.34 -0.25 13.61
CA ARG A 531 4.32 -0.35 12.54
C ARG A 531 5.19 0.91 12.52
N VAL A 532 6.50 0.74 12.58
CA VAL A 532 7.48 1.82 12.45
C VAL A 532 8.22 1.62 11.13
N ASN A 533 8.18 2.64 10.27
CA ASN A 533 8.97 2.73 9.04
C ASN A 533 9.83 3.99 9.08
N LEU A 534 10.78 4.08 8.15
CA LEU A 534 11.32 5.37 7.73
C LEU A 534 10.54 5.92 6.53
N LEU A 535 10.23 7.20 6.56
CA LEU A 535 9.49 7.91 5.52
C LEU A 535 10.29 7.94 4.21
N SER A 536 9.60 7.73 3.08
CA SER A 536 10.22 7.40 1.79
C SER A 536 11.38 8.34 1.39
N LEU A 537 12.58 7.78 1.20
CA LEU A 537 13.83 8.54 0.98
C LEU A 537 14.04 9.08 -0.44
N GLY A 538 13.19 8.70 -1.40
CA GLY A 538 13.40 9.08 -2.81
C GLY A 538 13.32 10.60 -3.03
N ILE A 539 14.22 11.12 -3.87
CA ILE A 539 14.33 12.52 -4.35
C ILE A 539 15.02 13.50 -3.38
N ILE A 540 15.03 13.28 -2.07
CA ILE A 540 15.52 14.29 -1.08
C ILE A 540 17.03 14.19 -0.76
N PHE A 541 17.63 13.02 -0.98
CA PHE A 541 19.04 12.76 -0.68
C PHE A 541 19.79 12.22 -1.91
N PRO A 542 21.12 12.39 -2.00
CA PRO A 542 21.95 11.70 -2.99
C PRO A 542 21.75 10.17 -2.94
N GLN A 543 21.71 9.50 -4.09
CA GLN A 543 21.35 8.07 -4.15
C GLN A 543 22.26 7.17 -3.31
N SER A 544 23.56 7.49 -3.21
CA SER A 544 24.50 6.79 -2.33
C SER A 544 24.14 6.90 -0.84
N LEU A 545 23.63 8.05 -0.40
CA LEU A 545 23.11 8.23 0.97
C LEU A 545 21.74 7.54 1.13
N VAL A 546 20.82 7.66 0.16
CA VAL A 546 19.54 6.92 0.15
C VAL A 546 19.77 5.42 0.33
N ASN A 547 20.82 4.87 -0.28
CA ASN A 547 21.17 3.46 -0.13
C ASN A 547 21.52 3.13 1.31
N VAL A 548 22.49 3.84 1.92
CA VAL A 548 22.89 3.61 3.32
C VAL A 548 21.73 3.78 4.28
N LEU A 549 20.95 4.86 4.14
CA LEU A 549 19.79 5.11 5.00
C LEU A 549 18.81 3.94 4.95
N ARG A 550 18.51 3.39 3.76
CA ARG A 550 17.70 2.17 3.62
C ARG A 550 18.30 0.93 4.29
N GLN A 551 19.62 0.81 4.42
CA GLN A 551 20.24 -0.32 5.12
C GLN A 551 20.12 -0.21 6.65
N ILE A 552 20.12 1.01 7.19
CA ILE A 552 20.02 1.27 8.64
C ILE A 552 18.58 1.48 9.15
N SER A 553 17.62 1.62 8.23
CA SER A 553 16.22 1.88 8.54
C SER A 553 15.31 0.68 8.25
N GLN A 554 15.52 -0.42 8.96
CA GLN A 554 14.60 -1.56 8.90
C GLN A 554 13.19 -1.12 9.37
N SER A 555 12.15 -1.59 8.68
CA SER A 555 10.77 -1.37 9.12
C SER A 555 10.34 -2.49 10.06
N PHE A 556 9.72 -2.16 11.18
CA PHE A 556 9.29 -3.14 12.18
C PHE A 556 7.79 -3.09 12.41
N LEU A 557 7.20 -4.24 12.73
CA LEU A 557 5.87 -4.36 13.31
C LEU A 557 6.02 -4.92 14.72
N VAL A 558 5.53 -4.16 15.70
CA VAL A 558 5.37 -4.59 17.09
C VAL A 558 3.91 -5.01 17.28
N THR A 559 3.71 -6.23 17.78
CA THR A 559 2.39 -6.78 18.11
C THR A 559 2.32 -7.23 19.56
N ARG A 560 1.28 -6.79 20.28
CA ARG A 560 0.90 -7.29 21.62
C ARG A 560 -0.01 -8.51 21.42
N PRO A 561 0.40 -9.73 21.83
CA PRO A 561 -0.46 -10.92 21.75
C PRO A 561 -1.76 -10.75 22.54
N GLY A 562 -2.83 -11.42 22.10
CA GLY A 562 -4.15 -11.28 22.73
C GLY A 562 -4.26 -11.93 24.12
N LEU A 563 -3.61 -13.08 24.30
CA LEU A 563 -3.54 -13.84 25.55
C LEU A 563 -2.23 -14.66 25.60
N PRO A 564 -1.65 -14.91 26.80
CA PRO A 564 -1.95 -14.24 28.07
C PRO A 564 -1.47 -12.77 28.06
N PRO A 565 -2.01 -11.89 28.93
CA PRO A 565 -1.61 -10.48 29.01
C PRO A 565 -0.14 -10.27 29.47
N THR A 566 0.51 -11.32 29.99
CA THR A 566 1.94 -11.35 30.34
C THR A 566 2.85 -11.79 29.19
N ALA A 567 2.32 -11.99 27.98
CA ALA A 567 3.12 -12.36 26.81
C ALA A 567 4.04 -11.21 26.38
N GLU A 568 5.27 -11.54 26.02
CA GLU A 568 6.24 -10.55 25.52
C GLU A 568 5.77 -9.90 24.22
N LEU A 569 6.22 -8.65 23.98
CA LEU A 569 5.94 -7.95 22.73
C LEU A 569 6.65 -8.67 21.58
N GLN A 570 5.89 -9.18 20.63
CA GLN A 570 6.44 -9.74 19.41
C GLN A 570 6.88 -8.59 18.50
N VAL A 571 8.18 -8.47 18.25
CA VAL A 571 8.75 -7.51 17.29
C VAL A 571 9.24 -8.30 16.08
N GLN A 572 8.88 -7.86 14.88
CA GLN A 572 9.33 -8.50 13.64
C GLN A 572 9.73 -7.46 12.60
N ALA A 573 10.84 -7.71 11.90
CA ALA A 573 11.23 -6.95 10.72
C ALA A 573 10.25 -7.25 9.55
N VAL A 574 9.73 -6.20 8.93
CA VAL A 574 8.71 -6.28 7.87
C VAL A 574 9.29 -5.77 6.55
N GLY A 575 9.07 -6.55 5.50
CA GLY A 575 9.54 -6.20 4.15
C GLY A 575 10.98 -6.62 3.85
N THR A 576 11.63 -7.39 4.72
CA THR A 576 13.02 -7.86 4.58
C THR A 576 13.31 -8.45 3.19
N VAL A 577 12.45 -9.32 2.66
CA VAL A 577 12.58 -9.89 1.30
C VAL A 577 12.52 -8.82 0.20
N ALA A 578 11.69 -7.79 0.37
CA ALA A 578 11.58 -6.68 -0.57
C ALA A 578 12.81 -5.75 -0.52
N TRP A 579 13.35 -5.53 0.69
CA TRP A 579 14.62 -4.82 0.90
C TRP A 579 15.80 -5.61 0.30
N GLN A 580 15.89 -6.91 0.55
CA GLN A 580 16.96 -7.78 0.02
C GLN A 580 16.95 -7.79 -1.51
N LEU A 581 15.78 -7.81 -2.15
CA LEU A 581 15.66 -7.69 -3.60
C LEU A 581 16.07 -6.33 -4.14
N TRP A 582 15.74 -5.24 -3.45
CA TRP A 582 16.20 -3.91 -3.83
C TRP A 582 17.72 -3.76 -3.69
N HIS A 583 18.31 -4.41 -2.68
CA HIS A 583 19.76 -4.47 -2.49
C HIS A 583 20.45 -5.30 -3.60
N GLU A 584 19.95 -6.51 -3.91
CA GLU A 584 20.43 -7.33 -5.04
C GLU A 584 20.31 -6.58 -6.38
N TRP A 585 19.24 -5.81 -6.60
CA TRP A 585 19.12 -4.96 -7.78
C TRP A 585 20.22 -3.91 -7.84
N ILE A 586 20.44 -3.16 -6.75
CA ILE A 586 21.43 -2.08 -6.71
C ILE A 586 22.86 -2.56 -6.95
N LEU A 587 23.23 -3.73 -6.42
CA LEU A 587 24.54 -4.35 -6.68
C LEU A 587 24.75 -4.72 -8.16
N VAL A 588 23.68 -4.81 -8.96
CA VAL A 588 23.75 -5.06 -10.41
C VAL A 588 23.60 -3.79 -11.23
N ASP A 589 22.81 -2.81 -10.75
CA ASP A 589 22.55 -1.53 -11.43
C ASP A 589 23.79 -0.61 -11.40
N ASP A 590 24.47 -0.54 -10.24
CA ASP A 590 25.78 0.11 -10.09
C ASP A 590 26.64 -0.61 -9.02
N PRO A 591 27.45 -1.63 -9.41
CA PRO A 591 28.39 -2.30 -8.51
C PRO A 591 29.54 -1.39 -8.00
N SER A 592 29.60 -0.12 -8.42
CA SER A 592 30.58 0.86 -7.94
C SER A 592 30.03 1.81 -6.86
N MET A 593 28.74 1.73 -6.51
CA MET A 593 28.13 2.53 -5.43
C MET A 593 28.67 2.17 -4.04
N ARG A 594 29.83 2.74 -3.70
CA ARG A 594 30.42 2.71 -2.36
C ARG A 594 29.67 3.65 -1.41
N THR A 595 29.64 3.27 -0.13
CA THR A 595 29.34 4.19 0.98
C THR A 595 30.20 5.45 0.85
N PRO A 596 29.64 6.68 0.89
CA PRO A 596 30.44 7.90 0.85
C PRO A 596 31.43 7.96 2.02
N PRO A 597 32.69 8.41 1.85
CA PRO A 597 33.67 8.39 2.93
C PRO A 597 33.24 9.08 4.24
N PRO A 598 32.55 10.25 4.21
CA PRO A 598 31.98 10.86 5.43
C PRO A 598 30.98 9.95 6.15
N VAL A 599 30.17 9.21 5.40
CA VAL A 599 29.18 8.26 5.94
C VAL A 599 29.90 7.04 6.51
N GLN A 600 30.88 6.48 5.80
CA GLN A 600 31.65 5.34 6.28
C GLN A 600 32.35 5.64 7.60
N GLN A 601 32.95 6.84 7.75
CA GLN A 601 33.59 7.27 9.00
C GLN A 601 32.59 7.31 10.18
N ILE A 602 31.37 7.81 9.97
CA ILE A 602 30.34 7.86 11.02
C ILE A 602 29.84 6.45 11.38
N LEU A 603 29.67 5.56 10.38
CA LEU A 603 29.30 4.17 10.62
C LEU A 603 30.40 3.40 11.38
N GLU A 604 31.67 3.62 11.04
CA GLU A 604 32.84 3.03 11.71
C GLU A 604 32.99 3.52 13.15
N GLU A 605 32.59 4.77 13.45
CA GLU A 605 32.57 5.31 14.82
C GLU A 605 31.49 4.63 15.69
N TRP A 606 30.28 4.40 15.15
CA TRP A 606 29.13 3.94 15.94
C TRP A 606 28.97 2.42 16.02
N TRP A 607 29.25 1.71 14.92
CA TRP A 607 29.09 0.25 14.84
C TRP A 607 30.37 -0.45 14.35
N PRO A 608 31.54 -0.18 14.96
CA PRO A 608 32.83 -0.66 14.49
C PRO A 608 32.89 -2.19 14.33
N LEU A 609 33.39 -2.64 13.17
CA LEU A 609 33.55 -4.07 12.86
C LEU A 609 34.55 -4.78 13.79
N ASN A 610 35.52 -4.07 14.37
CA ASN A 610 36.50 -4.67 15.27
C ASN A 610 35.97 -4.96 16.69
N SER A 611 34.74 -4.53 17.01
CA SER A 611 34.09 -4.85 18.29
C SER A 611 33.67 -6.32 18.35
N ASP A 612 33.72 -6.95 19.53
CA ASP A 612 33.46 -8.38 19.67
C ASP A 612 32.04 -8.81 19.25
N ARG A 613 31.07 -7.88 19.21
CA ARG A 613 29.71 -8.10 18.68
C ARG A 613 29.62 -8.14 17.15
N ASN A 614 30.58 -7.53 16.45
CA ASN A 614 30.58 -7.33 15.00
C ASN A 614 31.77 -7.97 14.26
N ARG A 615 32.73 -8.54 14.98
CA ARG A 615 34.00 -9.12 14.49
C ARG A 615 33.88 -10.22 13.41
N SER A 616 32.70 -10.79 13.22
CA SER A 616 32.40 -11.80 12.20
C SER A 616 31.58 -11.27 11.01
N LYS A 617 31.25 -9.97 10.98
CA LYS A 617 30.34 -9.35 10.01
C LYS A 617 31.10 -8.45 9.03
N SER A 618 30.50 -8.14 7.90
CA SER A 618 31.05 -7.17 6.92
C SER A 618 30.22 -5.89 6.79
N TRP A 619 30.76 -4.88 6.11
CA TRP A 619 30.01 -3.68 5.69
C TRP A 619 28.94 -3.97 4.62
N GLU A 620 28.85 -5.21 4.11
CA GLU A 620 27.74 -5.68 3.24
C GLU A 620 26.54 -6.17 4.10
N GLU A 621 26.75 -6.34 5.41
CA GLU A 621 25.75 -6.80 6.39
C GLU A 621 25.29 -5.67 7.34
N ILE A 622 25.33 -4.41 6.88
CA ILE A 622 24.94 -3.22 7.66
C ILE A 622 23.66 -3.40 8.52
N PRO A 623 22.54 -3.99 8.02
CA PRO A 623 21.34 -4.17 8.84
C PRO A 623 21.54 -5.02 10.11
N LEU A 624 22.60 -5.83 10.18
CA LEU A 624 22.97 -6.65 11.34
C LEU A 624 23.98 -5.96 12.28
N LEU A 625 24.55 -4.83 11.86
CA LEU A 625 25.47 -4.00 12.66
C LEU A 625 24.71 -2.99 13.52
N VAL A 626 23.63 -2.45 12.96
CA VAL A 626 22.86 -1.32 13.49
C VAL A 626 22.34 -1.60 14.90
N LYS A 627 22.44 -0.56 15.73
CA LYS A 627 21.70 -0.41 16.99
C LYS A 627 21.18 1.02 17.03
N SER A 628 19.90 1.19 17.31
CA SER A 628 19.29 2.52 17.47
C SER A 628 19.79 3.23 18.72
N PHE A 629 19.72 4.55 18.70
CA PHE A 629 19.91 5.40 19.87
C PHE A 629 18.66 5.38 20.78
N PRO A 630 18.84 5.36 22.11
CA PRO A 630 17.75 5.16 23.06
C PRO A 630 16.86 6.39 23.21
N LEU A 631 15.59 6.17 23.52
CA LEU A 631 14.64 7.20 23.93
C LEU A 631 14.98 7.64 25.37
N GLU A 632 14.99 8.95 25.65
CA GLU A 632 15.42 9.50 26.95
C GLU A 632 14.67 8.89 28.15
N ALA A 633 13.37 8.63 27.98
CA ALA A 633 12.50 8.01 28.98
C ALA A 633 12.88 6.56 29.37
N GLY A 634 13.91 5.96 28.75
CA GLY A 634 14.43 4.65 29.13
C GLY A 634 15.38 4.66 30.33
N ILE A 635 15.83 5.84 30.80
CA ILE A 635 16.93 5.95 31.79
C ILE A 635 16.42 5.89 33.25
N GLU A 636 15.19 6.31 33.52
CA GLU A 636 14.66 6.56 34.88
C GLU A 636 14.21 5.30 35.66
N ARG A 637 14.63 4.08 35.29
CA ARG A 637 14.20 2.84 35.97
C ARG A 637 15.30 1.94 36.54
N ASP A 638 16.57 2.18 36.21
CA ASP A 638 17.70 1.39 36.70
C ASP A 638 18.50 2.07 37.84
N SER A 639 18.14 3.29 38.24
CA SER A 639 18.79 4.03 39.33
C SER A 639 18.53 3.45 40.72
N ASP A 640 17.29 3.03 40.99
CA ASP A 640 16.78 2.82 42.35
C ASP A 640 17.17 1.47 42.96
N ALA A 641 17.95 0.66 42.21
CA ALA A 641 18.43 -0.67 42.63
C ALA A 641 19.80 -0.66 43.34
N ARG A 642 20.36 0.52 43.69
CA ARG A 642 21.74 0.66 44.19
C ARG A 642 21.94 1.46 45.48
N ASP A 643 20.94 1.55 46.36
CA ASP A 643 21.17 2.07 47.72
C ASP A 643 20.44 1.29 48.82
N ASN A 644 20.94 0.09 49.16
CA ASN A 644 20.51 -0.63 50.37
C ASN A 644 21.47 -1.75 50.86
N ARG A 645 22.71 -1.39 51.22
CA ARG A 645 23.60 -2.25 52.05
C ARG A 645 24.47 -1.40 52.99
N GLY A 646 24.01 -1.20 54.23
CA GLY A 646 24.70 -0.31 55.17
C GLY A 646 24.33 -0.46 56.66
N SER A 647 24.04 -1.67 57.17
CA SER A 647 23.88 -1.89 58.62
C SER A 647 24.09 -3.34 59.09
N SER A 648 25.24 -3.56 59.74
CA SER A 648 25.49 -4.55 60.79
C SER A 648 26.81 -4.13 61.45
N ILE A 649 26.78 -3.36 62.55
CA ILE A 649 26.74 -3.85 63.94
C ILE A 649 27.94 -4.76 64.25
N GLY A 650 28.79 -4.31 65.18
CA GLY A 650 30.01 -5.00 65.61
C GLY A 650 30.66 -4.24 66.77
N ASP A 651 30.02 -4.29 67.94
CA ASP A 651 30.42 -3.55 69.15
C ASP A 651 31.43 -4.30 70.03
N ALA A 652 32.08 -3.52 70.90
CA ALA A 652 32.71 -3.88 72.18
C ALA A 652 34.15 -4.45 72.26
N SER A 653 34.87 -3.93 73.27
CA SER A 653 36.14 -4.38 73.89
C SER A 653 37.40 -4.45 73.00
N SER A 654 38.52 -3.79 73.35
CA SER A 654 38.98 -3.31 74.68
C SER A 654 39.72 -1.98 74.59
#